data_AF-A0A2U3AX03-F1
#
_entry.id   AF-A0A2U3AX03-F1
#
_cell.length_a   1.000
_cell.length_b   1.000
_cell.length_c   1.000
_cell.angle_alpha   90.00
_cell.angle_beta   90.00
_cell.angle_gamma   90.00
#
_symmetry.space_group_name_H-M   'P 1'
#
loop_
_entity.id
_entity.type
_entity.pdbx_description
1 polymer ?
#
loop_
_entity_poly.entity_id
_entity_poly.type
_entity_poly.pdbx_seq_one_letter_code
_entity_poly.pdbx_strand_id
1 'polypeptide(L)'
;MKHLITLLITLLISVISFAQQAINYKAIIKDNLGNVIANQTIDVQLAILEGTTNVYQETHAPTTDAHGLIVLNIGEGTTSDDFSSINWGTDDHFLNVQIDTGSGLVDLGSTQFMAVPYALYAETSGSGGNATGLEALDEGNGIGWRIVGTDATYYNNIGNRAVDLSYGGDAGYDAGLGAYGTGSVAMGQYTSAGNGSVAMGYNSTASGQYATAMGNVTTASGLFSTTAGFYTTASAPYSTAFGSSTIADDQNSLVLGIFNDNTTASNTLFQIGNGTNTNNRSNAFVVDNDGIITAPSFDIAEITDDKALITKEFADANYSGGGSGSNPTGLEALDEGNGIGWRMIGRNSNNYGSIGLNSIDVSFSDINSTTNGATGNNSFAVGRRAIASGNTSTALGMINNASGDYSTAMGRETIASNDVSTAMGFQTTASESYSTAMGYGTLASGSTSTAIGSFTVASGINSTAIGETTNASSRSATAMGRGTIADDIYSTVVGTFNDNTTSTTSLFQVGNGGSTSTRSNAFNIDSNGTITAPSLDISEITDDKALITKEYLEVNASTATGLEAIDEGNGIGWRLKGRDPEKYGNIGSNAVDLSYSFYASDTNGALGINSFSIGNEPSATGISSIAMGTYANASAYGSMAFGFNSDAAGENSVAIGVYANASASNSMAFGYGTIADDYYSTVIGRYNDANISSQTLFQVGNGTGTADRSNVITVLQNGYTSVGKHNEEPTTDFQVYHDNGGTENGFKLLNKGANKNWWRFYTLNSNGSLYLYSKAGGNTNPVGSFNSTSGVYSALSDRRVKDNFKDLYFNWQNFMQLKPLTYHYNTDKNNQSQIGFVAQDVESIYPELVNYNKEVDLYQLNYSGFGVVAIKAIQELKKEVKSLSEENIKLKTLLANQNQASTDQAVVLQTLLDRVEALEKNTSNTHVKLVKN
;
A
#
# COMPACT_ATOMS: atom_id res chain seq x y z
N MET A 1 32.96 24.10 -24.76
CA MET A 1 31.56 24.59 -24.93
C MET A 1 31.08 25.50 -23.79
N LYS A 2 31.28 25.18 -22.51
CA LYS A 2 30.78 26.02 -21.40
C LYS A 2 31.38 27.45 -21.34
N HIS A 3 32.67 27.64 -21.60
CA HIS A 3 33.29 28.98 -21.55
C HIS A 3 32.98 29.90 -22.75
N LEU A 4 32.72 29.33 -23.93
CA LEU A 4 32.29 30.10 -25.10
C LEU A 4 30.86 30.63 -24.90
N ILE A 5 30.01 29.84 -24.23
CA ILE A 5 28.67 30.24 -23.83
C ILE A 5 28.74 31.32 -22.74
N THR A 6 29.67 31.22 -21.78
CA THR A 6 29.84 32.26 -20.75
C THR A 6 30.32 33.60 -21.33
N LEU A 7 31.24 33.59 -22.30
CA LEU A 7 31.73 34.79 -22.99
C LEU A 7 30.64 35.41 -23.89
N LEU A 8 29.86 34.59 -24.61
CA LEU A 8 28.76 35.08 -25.44
C LEU A 8 27.62 35.66 -24.58
N ILE A 9 27.34 35.05 -23.42
CA ILE A 9 26.35 35.54 -22.45
C ILE A 9 26.81 36.85 -21.80
N THR A 10 28.11 37.00 -21.49
CA THR A 10 28.62 38.27 -20.93
C THR A 10 28.65 39.40 -21.96
N LEU A 11 28.89 39.12 -23.25
CA LEU A 11 28.85 40.13 -24.30
C LEU A 11 27.42 40.55 -24.70
N LEU A 12 26.42 39.67 -24.53
CA LEU A 12 25.01 39.99 -24.80
C LEU A 12 24.31 40.72 -23.64
N ILE A 13 24.82 40.65 -22.40
CA ILE A 13 24.19 41.29 -21.23
C ILE A 13 24.54 42.79 -21.12
N SER A 14 25.56 43.29 -21.82
CA SER A 14 25.98 44.71 -21.72
C SER A 14 25.23 45.68 -22.64
N VAL A 15 24.17 45.26 -23.35
CA VAL A 15 23.47 46.13 -24.31
C VAL A 15 21.95 46.11 -24.15
N ILE A 16 21.42 46.20 -22.93
CA ILE A 16 20.01 46.56 -22.72
C ILE A 16 19.84 47.30 -21.38
N SER A 17 19.91 48.63 -21.42
CA SER A 17 19.43 49.50 -20.33
C SER A 17 18.17 50.22 -20.81
N PHE A 18 17.05 49.97 -20.13
CA PHE A 18 15.80 50.69 -20.36
C PHE A 18 15.77 51.94 -19.46
N ALA A 19 15.61 53.12 -20.07
CA ALA A 19 15.41 54.39 -19.36
C ALA A 19 13.98 54.47 -18.78
N GLN A 20 13.84 55.02 -17.58
CA GLN A 20 12.55 55.21 -16.89
C GLN A 20 11.81 56.42 -17.48
N GLN A 21 10.56 56.25 -17.93
CA GLN A 21 9.81 57.24 -18.74
C GLN A 21 8.74 58.04 -17.97
N ALA A 22 8.70 58.01 -16.63
CA ALA A 22 7.78 58.83 -15.82
C ALA A 22 8.29 59.03 -14.38
N ILE A 23 7.89 60.13 -13.72
CA ILE A 23 8.27 60.51 -12.35
C ILE A 23 7.05 60.41 -11.42
N ASN A 24 7.13 59.63 -10.34
CA ASN A 24 6.02 59.53 -9.36
C ASN A 24 5.87 60.82 -8.54
N TYR A 25 4.67 61.38 -8.48
CA TYR A 25 4.32 62.58 -7.71
C TYR A 25 3.13 62.32 -6.76
N LYS A 26 3.22 62.83 -5.53
CA LYS A 26 2.16 62.71 -4.51
C LYS A 26 2.01 64.03 -3.78
N ALA A 27 0.77 64.49 -3.60
CA ALA A 27 0.47 65.73 -2.90
C ALA A 27 -0.83 65.64 -2.09
N ILE A 28 -0.92 66.39 -0.99
CA ILE A 28 -2.15 66.55 -0.21
C ILE A 28 -2.71 67.94 -0.49
N ILE A 29 -3.96 67.98 -0.93
CA ILE A 29 -4.61 69.19 -1.40
C ILE A 29 -5.48 69.78 -0.29
N LYS A 30 -5.26 71.07 -0.05
CA LYS A 30 -5.91 71.84 1.03
C LYS A 30 -6.46 73.16 0.49
N ASP A 31 -7.52 73.65 1.11
CA ASP A 31 -8.09 74.97 0.85
C ASP A 31 -7.22 76.10 1.46
N ASN A 32 -7.58 77.35 1.18
CA ASN A 32 -6.85 78.54 1.64
C ASN A 32 -6.93 78.80 3.17
N LEU A 33 -7.75 78.03 3.89
CA LEU A 33 -7.84 78.01 5.36
C LEU A 33 -7.04 76.85 5.97
N GLY A 34 -6.49 75.96 5.13
CA GLY A 34 -5.68 74.81 5.53
C GLY A 34 -6.46 73.51 5.76
N ASN A 35 -7.76 73.45 5.43
CA ASN A 35 -8.56 72.23 5.52
C ASN A 35 -8.33 71.36 4.28
N VAL A 36 -8.37 70.04 4.43
CA VAL A 36 -8.19 69.12 3.29
C VAL A 36 -9.41 69.12 2.37
N ILE A 37 -9.16 69.17 1.06
CA ILE A 37 -10.21 69.05 0.04
C ILE A 37 -10.38 67.56 -0.24
N ALA A 38 -11.33 66.92 0.43
CA ALA A 38 -11.51 65.47 0.42
C ALA A 38 -12.60 65.01 -0.57
N ASN A 39 -12.37 63.90 -1.26
CA ASN A 39 -13.31 63.23 -2.18
C ASN A 39 -13.84 64.13 -3.31
N GLN A 40 -13.01 65.02 -3.84
CA GLN A 40 -13.38 65.91 -4.95
C GLN A 40 -12.42 65.75 -6.12
N THR A 41 -12.98 65.77 -7.33
CA THR A 41 -12.18 65.83 -8.56
C THR A 41 -11.63 67.24 -8.70
N ILE A 42 -10.32 67.33 -8.85
CA ILE A 42 -9.58 68.58 -9.06
C ILE A 42 -8.76 68.43 -10.33
N ASP A 43 -8.53 69.53 -11.03
CA ASP A 43 -7.58 69.54 -12.14
C ASP A 43 -6.21 69.96 -11.62
N VAL A 44 -5.19 69.17 -11.95
CA VAL A 44 -3.80 69.39 -11.56
C VAL A 44 -2.97 69.49 -12.81
N GLN A 45 -2.38 70.66 -13.02
CA GLN A 45 -1.48 70.94 -14.10
C GLN A 45 -0.05 70.95 -13.58
N LEU A 46 0.81 70.20 -14.25
CA LEU A 46 2.21 70.04 -13.91
C LEU A 46 3.01 70.53 -15.10
N ALA A 47 3.93 71.46 -14.86
CA ALA A 47 4.85 71.93 -15.87
C ALA A 47 6.28 71.76 -15.37
N ILE A 48 7.14 71.21 -16.23
CA ILE A 48 8.58 71.17 -16.03
C ILE A 48 9.15 72.39 -16.72
N LEU A 49 9.84 73.22 -15.94
CA LEU A 49 10.45 74.45 -16.37
C LEU A 49 11.96 74.30 -16.40
N GLU A 50 12.58 74.78 -17.47
CA GLU A 50 14.02 75.04 -17.54
C GLU A 50 14.21 76.53 -17.24
N GLY A 51 14.65 76.84 -16.02
CA GLY A 51 14.58 78.21 -15.48
C GLY A 51 13.14 78.74 -15.39
N THR A 52 12.73 79.58 -16.36
CA THR A 52 11.36 80.11 -16.48
C THR A 52 10.61 79.61 -17.71
N THR A 53 11.26 78.84 -18.58
CA THR A 53 10.68 78.37 -19.85
C THR A 53 10.01 77.02 -19.63
N ASN A 54 8.76 76.88 -20.05
CA ASN A 54 8.05 75.62 -19.98
C ASN A 54 8.55 74.69 -21.10
N VAL A 55 9.17 73.58 -20.71
CA VAL A 55 9.73 72.58 -21.63
C VAL A 55 8.88 71.32 -21.72
N TYR A 56 7.97 71.11 -20.77
CA TYR A 56 6.99 70.04 -20.80
C TYR A 56 5.84 70.35 -19.86
N GLN A 57 4.60 70.22 -20.33
CA GLN A 57 3.42 70.41 -19.49
C GLN A 57 2.38 69.34 -19.70
N GLU A 58 1.78 68.87 -18.61
CA GLU A 58 0.67 67.94 -18.67
C GLU A 58 -0.41 68.30 -17.64
N THR A 59 -1.63 67.79 -17.88
CA THR A 59 -2.74 67.96 -16.96
C THR A 59 -3.34 66.61 -16.58
N HIS A 60 -3.69 66.48 -15.31
CA HIS A 60 -4.41 65.35 -14.74
C HIS A 60 -5.68 65.85 -14.06
N ALA A 61 -6.73 65.04 -14.04
CA ALA A 61 -7.96 65.33 -13.29
C ALA A 61 -8.17 64.31 -12.15
N PRO A 62 -7.25 64.21 -11.16
CA PRO A 62 -7.38 63.22 -10.10
C PRO A 62 -8.53 63.58 -9.15
N THR A 63 -9.12 62.55 -8.53
CA THR A 63 -10.05 62.75 -7.40
C THR A 63 -9.29 62.56 -6.09
N THR A 64 -9.32 63.58 -5.23
CA THR A 64 -8.68 63.51 -3.92
C THR A 64 -9.33 62.45 -3.04
N ASP A 65 -8.58 61.77 -2.19
CA ASP A 65 -9.16 60.81 -1.25
C ASP A 65 -9.78 61.50 -0.02
N ALA A 66 -10.26 60.71 0.96
CA ALA A 66 -10.86 61.23 2.20
C ALA A 66 -9.93 62.14 3.03
N HIS A 67 -8.62 62.13 2.76
CA HIS A 67 -7.60 62.94 3.42
C HIS A 67 -7.01 64.02 2.51
N GLY A 68 -7.55 64.20 1.31
CA GLY A 68 -7.08 65.18 0.34
C GLY A 68 -5.88 64.74 -0.50
N LEU A 69 -5.43 63.48 -0.42
CA LEU A 69 -4.24 63.00 -1.13
C LEU A 69 -4.55 62.69 -2.60
N ILE A 70 -3.61 63.04 -3.47
CA ILE A 70 -3.54 62.61 -4.86
C ILE A 70 -2.20 61.93 -5.16
N VAL A 71 -2.22 60.95 -6.06
CA VAL A 71 -1.04 60.26 -6.57
C VAL A 71 -1.13 60.25 -8.09
N LEU A 72 -0.08 60.70 -8.75
CA LEU A 72 0.02 60.86 -10.20
C LEU A 72 1.46 60.58 -10.65
N ASN A 73 1.62 60.21 -11.91
CA ASN A 73 2.93 60.07 -12.54
C ASN A 73 3.10 61.20 -13.55
N ILE A 74 4.13 62.00 -13.36
CA ILE A 74 4.53 63.05 -14.28
C ILE A 74 5.17 62.39 -15.50
N GLY A 75 4.69 62.67 -16.71
CA GLY A 75 5.04 61.99 -17.96
C GLY A 75 3.94 61.06 -18.51
N GLU A 76 2.86 60.84 -17.74
CA GLU A 76 1.72 59.98 -18.13
C GLU A 76 0.38 60.74 -18.17
N GLY A 77 0.42 62.07 -18.04
CA GLY A 77 -0.75 62.95 -18.08
C GLY A 77 -1.23 63.24 -19.50
N THR A 78 -2.30 64.03 -19.59
CA THR A 78 -2.75 64.50 -20.90
C THR A 78 -1.87 65.68 -21.32
N THR A 79 -1.08 65.49 -22.37
CA THR A 79 -0.16 66.50 -22.90
C THR A 79 -0.08 66.44 -24.43
N SER A 80 0.37 67.54 -25.05
CA SER A 80 0.82 67.57 -26.45
C SER A 80 2.33 67.37 -26.59
N ASP A 81 3.06 67.37 -25.48
CA ASP A 81 4.53 67.41 -25.44
C ASP A 81 5.09 66.00 -25.26
N ASP A 82 6.32 65.77 -25.70
CA ASP A 82 7.00 64.48 -25.54
C ASP A 82 7.95 64.52 -24.34
N PHE A 83 7.58 63.80 -23.27
CA PHE A 83 8.37 63.72 -22.04
C PHE A 83 9.80 63.21 -22.28
N SER A 84 10.00 62.37 -23.30
CA SER A 84 11.31 61.81 -23.63
C SER A 84 12.25 62.79 -24.32
N SER A 85 11.73 63.92 -24.80
CA SER A 85 12.50 64.98 -25.45
C SER A 85 13.13 65.98 -24.47
N ILE A 86 12.77 65.92 -23.18
CA ILE A 86 13.33 66.80 -22.15
C ILE A 86 14.81 66.46 -21.93
N ASN A 87 15.68 67.45 -22.08
CA ASN A 87 17.11 67.29 -21.85
C ASN A 87 17.48 67.47 -20.38
N TRP A 88 17.32 66.40 -19.60
CA TRP A 88 17.60 66.39 -18.16
C TRP A 88 19.05 66.68 -17.74
N GLY A 89 19.99 66.75 -18.70
CA GLY A 89 21.43 66.77 -18.42
C GLY A 89 22.16 68.11 -18.56
N THR A 90 21.52 69.16 -19.07
CA THR A 90 22.22 70.42 -19.39
C THR A 90 21.83 71.62 -18.51
N ASP A 91 20.64 71.63 -17.92
CA ASP A 91 20.12 72.78 -17.19
C ASP A 91 19.29 72.35 -15.96
N ASP A 92 19.14 73.26 -14.99
CA ASP A 92 18.34 73.03 -13.79
C ASP A 92 16.84 73.02 -14.12
N HIS A 93 16.17 71.88 -13.86
CA HIS A 93 14.75 71.70 -14.12
C HIS A 93 13.92 71.91 -12.84
N PHE A 94 12.78 72.57 -12.96
CA PHE A 94 11.86 72.89 -11.87
C PHE A 94 10.46 72.34 -12.17
N LEU A 95 9.82 71.71 -11.19
CA LEU A 95 8.43 71.33 -11.28
C LEU A 95 7.54 72.47 -10.75
N ASN A 96 6.76 73.08 -11.63
CA ASN A 96 5.66 73.97 -11.27
C ASN A 96 4.34 73.17 -11.18
N VAL A 97 3.58 73.43 -10.11
CA VAL A 97 2.33 72.73 -9.84
C VAL A 97 1.21 73.75 -9.69
N GLN A 98 0.18 73.61 -10.52
CA GLN A 98 -1.03 74.44 -10.46
C GLN A 98 -2.24 73.54 -10.26
N ILE A 99 -3.19 73.99 -9.44
CA ILE A 99 -4.42 73.22 -9.17
C ILE A 99 -5.66 74.09 -9.37
N ASP A 100 -6.73 73.51 -9.89
CA ASP A 100 -8.06 74.11 -9.93
C ASP A 100 -9.04 73.27 -9.10
N THR A 101 -9.64 73.92 -8.11
CA THR A 101 -10.64 73.33 -7.21
C THR A 101 -12.06 73.81 -7.50
N GLY A 102 -12.28 74.46 -8.65
CA GLY A 102 -13.56 74.96 -9.14
C GLY A 102 -13.63 76.49 -9.33
N SER A 103 -12.49 77.20 -9.32
CA SER A 103 -12.43 78.68 -9.44
C SER A 103 -11.32 79.20 -10.36
N GLY A 104 -10.68 78.32 -11.14
CA GLY A 104 -9.54 78.61 -11.99
C GLY A 104 -8.24 78.03 -11.41
N LEU A 105 -7.24 77.81 -12.27
CA LEU A 105 -5.92 77.31 -11.89
C LEU A 105 -5.20 78.29 -10.96
N VAL A 106 -4.76 77.80 -9.80
CA VAL A 106 -3.97 78.50 -8.80
C VAL A 106 -2.57 77.91 -8.79
N ASP A 107 -1.55 78.76 -8.98
CA ASP A 107 -0.15 78.38 -8.90
C ASP A 107 0.30 78.17 -7.45
N LEU A 108 0.81 76.98 -7.16
CA LEU A 108 1.32 76.59 -5.85
C LEU A 108 2.83 76.78 -5.71
N GLY A 109 3.49 77.24 -6.77
CA GLY A 109 4.92 77.53 -6.83
C GLY A 109 5.74 76.44 -7.54
N SER A 110 6.98 76.81 -7.88
CA SER A 110 7.95 75.93 -8.55
C SER A 110 8.98 75.39 -7.57
N THR A 111 9.28 74.10 -7.66
CA THR A 111 10.32 73.43 -6.85
C THR A 111 11.35 72.80 -7.78
N GLN A 112 12.64 73.02 -7.52
CA GLN A 112 13.72 72.45 -8.32
C GLN A 112 13.79 70.92 -8.15
N PHE A 113 14.00 70.19 -9.23
CA PHE A 113 14.43 68.79 -9.15
C PHE A 113 15.89 68.75 -8.69
N MET A 114 16.12 68.18 -7.50
CA MET A 114 17.48 67.99 -7.00
C MET A 114 18.05 66.68 -7.56
N ALA A 115 19.16 66.76 -8.30
CA ALA A 115 19.84 65.60 -8.85
C ALA A 115 20.35 64.65 -7.74
N VAL A 116 20.15 63.34 -7.92
CA VAL A 116 20.66 62.30 -7.01
C VAL A 116 22.18 62.12 -7.21
N PRO A 117 22.97 61.76 -6.18
CA PRO A 117 24.44 61.82 -6.21
C PRO A 117 25.15 61.06 -7.34
N TYR A 118 24.48 60.11 -8.01
CA TYR A 118 25.04 59.41 -9.18
C TYR A 118 24.94 60.20 -10.50
N ALA A 119 24.08 61.20 -10.61
CA ALA A 119 23.96 62.04 -11.80
C ALA A 119 25.07 63.10 -11.90
N LEU A 120 25.56 63.61 -10.75
CA LEU A 120 26.65 64.63 -10.71
C LEU A 120 28.04 64.07 -11.09
N TYR A 121 28.21 62.74 -11.06
CA TYR A 121 29.45 62.09 -11.49
C TYR A 121 29.50 61.85 -13.02
N ALA A 122 28.38 62.03 -13.74
CA ALA A 122 28.33 61.91 -15.20
C ALA A 122 28.69 63.23 -15.92
N GLU A 123 28.39 64.39 -15.32
CA GLU A 123 28.62 65.72 -15.90
C GLU A 123 30.10 66.13 -15.94
N THR A 124 30.92 65.64 -15.01
CA THR A 124 32.36 66.00 -14.91
C THR A 124 33.27 65.23 -15.89
N SER A 125 32.72 64.46 -16.82
CA SER A 125 33.47 63.77 -17.88
C SER A 125 33.49 64.49 -19.24
N GLY A 126 32.80 65.63 -19.38
CA GLY A 126 32.59 66.32 -20.67
C GLY A 126 33.48 67.52 -21.01
N SER A 127 34.42 67.96 -20.16
CA SER A 127 35.21 69.19 -20.42
C SER A 127 36.71 68.92 -20.49
N GLY A 128 37.21 68.64 -21.70
CA GLY A 128 38.62 68.39 -21.94
C GLY A 128 39.05 68.28 -23.41
N GLY A 129 38.46 69.05 -24.32
CA GLY A 129 39.10 69.71 -25.48
C GLY A 129 40.12 69.00 -26.38
N ASN A 130 40.22 67.67 -26.41
CA ASN A 130 40.99 66.92 -27.41
C ASN A 130 40.14 65.77 -27.96
N ALA A 131 39.91 65.78 -29.27
CA ALA A 131 39.12 64.85 -30.09
C ALA A 131 37.60 64.85 -29.83
N THR A 132 36.83 65.58 -30.66
CA THR A 132 35.35 65.62 -30.66
C THR A 132 34.70 64.40 -31.34
N GLY A 133 35.47 63.35 -31.61
CA GLY A 133 35.05 62.15 -32.31
C GLY A 133 35.96 61.78 -33.48
N LEU A 134 35.45 60.91 -34.36
CA LEU A 134 36.11 60.41 -35.55
C LEU A 134 35.47 61.00 -36.82
N GLU A 135 36.27 61.52 -37.75
CA GLU A 135 35.85 61.86 -39.12
C GLU A 135 36.10 60.70 -40.08
N ALA A 136 35.15 60.46 -40.99
CA ALA A 136 35.34 59.53 -42.10
C ALA A 136 36.13 60.21 -43.22
N LEU A 137 37.28 59.64 -43.60
CA LEU A 137 38.17 60.13 -44.64
C LEU A 137 38.41 59.05 -45.71
N ASP A 138 38.50 59.46 -46.98
CA ASP A 138 38.97 58.61 -48.07
C ASP A 138 40.18 59.29 -48.72
N GLU A 139 41.37 58.77 -48.40
CA GLU A 139 42.66 59.29 -48.88
C GLU A 139 43.22 58.45 -50.05
N GLY A 140 42.34 57.79 -50.82
CA GLY A 140 42.69 57.01 -52.02
C GLY A 140 42.82 55.51 -51.78
N ASN A 141 42.64 55.05 -50.53
CA ASN A 141 42.65 53.64 -50.16
C ASN A 141 41.27 53.14 -49.68
N GLY A 142 40.18 53.94 -49.80
CA GLY A 142 38.85 53.65 -49.27
C GLY A 142 38.56 54.42 -47.97
N ILE A 143 37.33 54.28 -47.44
CA ILE A 143 36.87 55.07 -46.29
C ILE A 143 37.42 54.49 -44.98
N GLY A 144 38.19 55.27 -44.23
CA GLY A 144 38.58 55.02 -42.83
C GLY A 144 38.14 56.15 -41.91
N TRP A 145 38.42 56.03 -40.61
CA TRP A 145 38.04 57.00 -39.58
C TRP A 145 39.25 57.55 -38.84
N ARG A 146 39.49 58.86 -38.85
CA ARG A 146 40.60 59.52 -38.12
C ARG A 146 40.04 60.51 -37.09
N ILE A 147 40.82 60.84 -36.06
CA ILE A 147 40.46 61.94 -35.14
C ILE A 147 40.31 63.25 -35.92
N VAL A 148 39.18 63.93 -35.71
CA VAL A 148 38.88 65.23 -36.33
C VAL A 148 39.95 66.26 -35.96
N GLY A 149 40.52 66.92 -36.97
CA GLY A 149 41.46 68.03 -36.77
C GLY A 149 42.95 67.64 -36.67
N THR A 150 43.30 66.43 -37.11
CA THR A 150 44.69 65.95 -37.20
C THR A 150 45.40 66.50 -38.46
N ASP A 151 46.70 66.77 -38.37
CA ASP A 151 47.50 67.22 -39.52
C ASP A 151 47.90 66.02 -40.39
N ALA A 152 47.34 65.93 -41.59
CA ALA A 152 47.57 64.81 -42.52
C ALA A 152 49.04 64.60 -42.91
N THR A 153 49.93 65.59 -42.75
CA THR A 153 51.36 65.44 -43.09
C THR A 153 52.11 64.49 -42.15
N TYR A 154 51.57 64.21 -40.96
CA TYR A 154 52.17 63.32 -39.96
C TYR A 154 51.73 61.86 -40.12
N TYR A 155 50.82 61.57 -41.04
CA TYR A 155 50.23 60.24 -41.18
C TYR A 155 50.34 59.75 -42.62
N ASN A 156 50.39 58.44 -42.77
CA ASN A 156 50.13 57.80 -44.04
C ASN A 156 48.65 57.93 -44.41
N ASN A 157 48.34 57.81 -45.70
CA ASN A 157 46.96 57.75 -46.19
C ASN A 157 46.20 56.64 -45.45
N ILE A 158 45.08 57.00 -44.84
CA ILE A 158 44.23 56.09 -44.07
C ILE A 158 43.75 54.93 -44.95
N GLY A 159 43.78 53.71 -44.41
CA GLY A 159 43.33 52.52 -45.14
C GLY A 159 41.80 52.33 -45.14
N ASN A 160 41.27 51.57 -46.10
CA ASN A 160 39.85 51.18 -46.11
C ASN A 160 39.45 50.52 -44.78
N ARG A 161 38.37 50.99 -44.15
CA ARG A 161 37.83 50.51 -42.87
C ARG A 161 38.83 50.62 -41.70
N ALA A 162 39.88 51.43 -41.84
CA ALA A 162 40.84 51.64 -40.77
C ALA A 162 40.33 52.65 -39.73
N VAL A 163 40.82 52.56 -38.50
CA VAL A 163 40.52 53.50 -37.42
C VAL A 163 41.82 54.08 -36.88
N ASP A 164 42.03 55.36 -37.09
CA ASP A 164 43.22 56.10 -36.70
C ASP A 164 42.89 57.07 -35.54
N LEU A 165 43.15 56.59 -34.33
CA LEU A 165 43.10 57.32 -33.07
C LEU A 165 44.50 57.75 -32.62
N SER A 166 45.48 57.79 -33.54
CA SER A 166 46.86 58.14 -33.20
C SER A 166 47.11 59.65 -33.27
N TYR A 167 48.02 60.16 -32.43
CA TYR A 167 48.42 61.56 -32.41
C TYR A 167 49.95 61.71 -32.53
N GLY A 168 50.40 62.65 -33.36
CA GLY A 168 51.81 62.96 -33.58
C GLY A 168 52.07 64.45 -33.38
N GLY A 169 53.29 64.82 -32.98
CA GLY A 169 53.62 66.17 -32.54
C GLY A 169 54.67 66.90 -33.36
N ASP A 170 55.32 66.26 -34.36
CA ASP A 170 56.44 66.91 -35.04
C ASP A 170 56.69 66.39 -36.48
N ALA A 171 56.52 67.29 -37.47
CA ALA A 171 56.61 67.04 -38.92
C ALA A 171 57.87 66.35 -39.43
N GLY A 172 58.95 66.35 -38.64
CA GLY A 172 60.27 65.89 -39.05
C GLY A 172 60.64 64.46 -38.66
N TYR A 173 59.93 63.84 -37.71
CA TYR A 173 60.20 62.46 -37.20
C TYR A 173 59.11 61.46 -37.58
N ASP A 174 58.00 61.95 -38.13
CA ASP A 174 56.68 61.30 -38.13
C ASP A 174 56.18 60.86 -39.52
N ALA A 175 57.04 60.85 -40.55
CA ALA A 175 56.64 60.38 -41.89
C ALA A 175 56.37 58.87 -41.89
N GLY A 176 55.09 58.48 -41.77
CA GLY A 176 54.66 57.10 -41.88
C GLY A 176 53.80 56.55 -40.73
N LEU A 177 53.19 57.41 -39.92
CA LEU A 177 52.34 57.01 -38.80
C LEU A 177 50.88 56.76 -39.23
N GLY A 178 50.06 56.29 -38.30
CA GLY A 178 48.63 56.10 -38.49
C GLY A 178 48.21 54.73 -39.01
N ALA A 179 46.90 54.58 -39.19
CA ALA A 179 46.25 53.33 -39.59
C ALA A 179 46.17 53.25 -41.13
N TYR A 180 47.28 52.89 -41.78
CA TYR A 180 47.40 52.92 -43.25
C TYR A 180 46.99 51.61 -43.94
N GLY A 181 46.91 50.51 -43.20
CA GLY A 181 46.44 49.24 -43.74
C GLY A 181 44.92 49.14 -43.81
N THR A 182 44.39 48.34 -44.74
CA THR A 182 42.96 47.97 -44.75
C THR A 182 42.57 47.32 -43.42
N GLY A 183 41.51 47.80 -42.77
CA GLY A 183 41.01 47.29 -41.49
C GLY A 183 41.97 47.45 -40.31
N SER A 184 42.94 48.35 -40.41
CA SER A 184 43.96 48.58 -39.38
C SER A 184 43.46 49.51 -38.27
N VAL A 185 44.07 49.42 -37.10
CA VAL A 185 43.79 50.33 -35.97
C VAL A 185 45.10 50.89 -35.45
N ALA A 186 45.27 52.21 -35.49
CA ALA A 186 46.39 52.90 -34.83
C ALA A 186 45.84 53.79 -33.72
N MET A 187 46.39 53.73 -32.51
CA MET A 187 45.93 54.55 -31.39
C MET A 187 47.07 54.97 -30.48
N GLY A 188 47.05 56.20 -29.96
CA GLY A 188 48.10 56.73 -29.09
C GLY A 188 49.20 57.49 -29.86
N GLN A 189 50.32 57.80 -29.21
CA GLN A 189 51.33 58.67 -29.77
C GLN A 189 52.29 57.92 -30.71
N TYR A 190 52.59 58.45 -31.90
CA TYR A 190 53.58 57.85 -32.83
C TYR A 190 53.33 56.38 -33.21
N THR A 191 52.07 55.95 -33.33
CA THR A 191 51.75 54.56 -33.69
C THR A 191 51.52 54.39 -35.18
N SER A 192 51.84 53.21 -35.72
CA SER A 192 51.74 52.92 -37.15
C SER A 192 51.23 51.49 -37.38
N ALA A 193 50.16 51.33 -38.15
CA ALA A 193 49.47 50.05 -38.36
C ALA A 193 49.24 49.72 -39.85
N GLY A 194 49.83 48.62 -40.31
CA GLY A 194 49.64 48.02 -41.65
C GLY A 194 48.40 47.13 -41.76
N ASN A 195 48.28 46.33 -42.83
CA ASN A 195 47.04 45.64 -43.22
C ASN A 195 46.50 44.69 -42.12
N GLY A 196 45.25 44.90 -41.69
CA GLY A 196 44.57 44.12 -40.65
C GLY A 196 45.24 44.18 -39.28
N SER A 197 46.18 45.09 -39.08
CA SER A 197 47.04 45.15 -37.89
C SER A 197 46.55 46.19 -36.88
N VAL A 198 47.00 46.05 -35.62
CA VAL A 198 46.63 46.94 -34.52
C VAL A 198 47.90 47.48 -33.86
N ALA A 199 48.09 48.81 -33.86
CA ALA A 199 49.16 49.48 -33.15
C ALA A 199 48.58 50.41 -32.06
N MET A 200 48.96 50.21 -30.80
CA MET A 200 48.44 51.02 -29.68
C MET A 200 49.55 51.44 -28.69
N GLY A 201 49.50 52.68 -28.20
CA GLY A 201 50.39 53.18 -27.14
C GLY A 201 51.32 54.31 -27.59
N TYR A 202 52.63 54.21 -27.31
CA TYR A 202 53.64 55.23 -27.66
C TYR A 202 54.70 54.62 -28.58
N ASN A 203 54.92 55.16 -29.77
CA ASN A 203 55.95 54.73 -30.72
C ASN A 203 55.88 53.23 -31.07
N SER A 204 54.67 52.69 -31.17
CA SER A 204 54.42 51.27 -31.45
C SER A 204 54.08 51.05 -32.92
N THR A 205 54.77 50.12 -33.57
CA THR A 205 54.62 49.83 -35.01
C THR A 205 54.17 48.39 -35.23
N ALA A 206 52.99 48.22 -35.82
CA ALA A 206 52.49 46.94 -36.32
C ALA A 206 52.56 46.96 -37.86
N SER A 207 53.68 46.52 -38.44
CA SER A 207 53.89 46.50 -39.90
C SER A 207 53.59 45.15 -40.55
N GLY A 208 53.62 44.06 -39.77
CA GLY A 208 53.22 42.74 -40.24
C GLY A 208 51.72 42.68 -40.53
N GLN A 209 51.32 41.91 -41.55
CA GLN A 209 49.91 41.68 -41.82
C GLN A 209 49.25 40.94 -40.64
N TYR A 210 48.10 41.45 -40.16
CA TYR A 210 47.42 40.98 -38.95
C TYR A 210 48.26 41.04 -37.66
N ALA A 211 49.31 41.85 -37.64
CA ALA A 211 50.15 42.00 -36.46
C ALA A 211 49.49 42.87 -35.38
N THR A 212 49.88 42.69 -34.13
CA THR A 212 49.43 43.54 -33.02
C THR A 212 50.64 44.07 -32.25
N ALA A 213 50.83 45.38 -32.18
CA ALA A 213 51.88 46.03 -31.40
C ALA A 213 51.26 46.97 -30.36
N MET A 214 51.46 46.69 -29.08
CA MET A 214 50.89 47.46 -27.98
C MET A 214 51.97 47.92 -27.00
N GLY A 215 51.80 49.07 -26.34
CA GLY A 215 52.74 49.55 -25.31
C GLY A 215 53.64 50.69 -25.76
N ASN A 216 54.91 50.71 -25.33
CA ASN A 216 55.85 51.81 -25.54
C ASN A 216 57.09 51.32 -26.32
N VAL A 217 57.33 51.88 -27.50
CA VAL A 217 58.42 51.51 -28.42
C VAL A 217 58.38 50.02 -28.77
N THR A 218 57.23 49.51 -29.24
CA THR A 218 57.09 48.10 -29.59
C THR A 218 56.95 47.89 -31.10
N THR A 219 57.53 46.81 -31.63
CA THR A 219 57.53 46.53 -33.08
C THR A 219 57.04 45.12 -33.37
N ALA A 220 55.89 44.98 -34.03
CA ALA A 220 55.40 43.72 -34.59
C ALA A 220 55.50 43.76 -36.13
N SER A 221 56.58 43.19 -36.67
CA SER A 221 56.85 43.17 -38.12
C SER A 221 56.62 41.79 -38.77
N GLY A 222 56.49 40.72 -37.97
CA GLY A 222 56.15 39.40 -38.49
C GLY A 222 54.67 39.25 -38.87
N LEU A 223 54.37 38.37 -39.83
CA LEU A 223 52.99 37.98 -40.17
C LEU A 223 52.28 37.35 -38.95
N PHE A 224 51.09 37.84 -38.56
CA PHE A 224 50.38 37.43 -37.33
C PHE A 224 51.20 37.60 -36.03
N SER A 225 52.25 38.43 -36.04
CA SER A 225 53.07 38.64 -34.84
C SER A 225 52.35 39.51 -33.81
N THR A 226 52.62 39.28 -32.53
CA THR A 226 52.03 40.05 -31.43
C THR A 226 53.13 40.56 -30.50
N THR A 227 53.11 41.83 -30.15
CA THR A 227 54.00 42.38 -29.14
C THR A 227 53.29 43.33 -28.19
N ALA A 228 53.67 43.29 -26.92
CA ALA A 228 53.16 44.18 -25.89
C ALA A 228 54.19 44.45 -24.79
N GLY A 229 54.46 45.71 -24.47
CA GLY A 229 55.41 46.04 -23.40
C GLY A 229 56.21 47.31 -23.63
N PHE A 230 57.47 47.32 -23.20
CA PHE A 230 58.42 48.43 -23.34
C PHE A 230 59.62 47.97 -24.18
N TYR A 231 59.90 48.56 -25.34
CA TYR A 231 61.04 48.17 -26.21
C TYR A 231 61.01 46.72 -26.73
N THR A 232 59.82 46.13 -26.92
CA THR A 232 59.67 44.74 -27.34
C THR A 232 59.52 44.59 -28.85
N THR A 233 60.11 43.54 -29.45
CA THR A 233 60.09 43.31 -30.89
C THR A 233 59.66 41.87 -31.21
N ALA A 234 58.65 41.70 -32.05
CA ALA A 234 58.22 40.43 -32.63
C ALA A 234 58.39 40.50 -34.16
N SER A 235 59.45 39.87 -34.69
CA SER A 235 59.88 40.04 -36.08
C SER A 235 59.63 38.82 -36.98
N ALA A 236 59.44 37.64 -36.39
CA ALA A 236 59.14 36.41 -37.14
C ALA A 236 57.63 36.13 -37.28
N PRO A 237 57.21 35.32 -38.27
CA PRO A 237 55.80 34.92 -38.40
C PRO A 237 55.29 34.18 -37.15
N TYR A 238 54.08 34.51 -36.69
CA TYR A 238 53.44 33.95 -35.49
C TYR A 238 54.21 34.14 -34.18
N SER A 239 55.22 35.01 -34.17
CA SER A 239 56.01 35.30 -32.96
C SER A 239 55.25 36.21 -32.00
N THR A 240 55.45 36.00 -30.70
CA THR A 240 54.86 36.80 -29.63
C THR A 240 55.94 37.29 -28.67
N ALA A 241 56.07 38.61 -28.47
CA ALA A 241 57.04 39.19 -27.54
C ALA A 241 56.36 40.09 -26.50
N PHE A 242 56.40 39.70 -25.23
CA PHE A 242 55.91 40.49 -24.10
C PHE A 242 57.00 40.86 -23.09
N GLY A 243 56.81 41.99 -22.41
CA GLY A 243 57.66 42.43 -21.29
C GLY A 243 58.51 43.67 -21.60
N SER A 244 59.81 43.64 -21.29
CA SER A 244 60.70 44.79 -21.48
C SER A 244 61.97 44.42 -22.26
N SER A 245 62.22 45.11 -23.37
CA SER A 245 63.38 44.89 -24.23
C SER A 245 63.50 43.45 -24.77
N THR A 246 62.37 42.76 -24.92
CA THR A 246 62.33 41.38 -25.41
C THR A 246 62.27 41.31 -26.94
N ILE A 247 62.89 40.28 -27.53
CA ILE A 247 62.99 40.06 -28.96
C ILE A 247 62.54 38.63 -29.27
N ALA A 248 61.49 38.49 -30.09
CA ALA A 248 61.00 37.24 -30.67
C ALA A 248 61.27 37.26 -32.18
N ASP A 249 62.32 36.57 -32.61
CA ASP A 249 62.82 36.50 -33.99
C ASP A 249 62.78 35.09 -34.58
N ASP A 250 62.27 34.10 -33.84
CA ASP A 250 61.97 32.75 -34.32
C ASP A 250 60.47 32.55 -34.63
N GLN A 251 60.17 31.71 -35.62
CA GLN A 251 58.80 31.41 -36.03
C GLN A 251 58.04 30.66 -34.91
N ASN A 252 56.79 31.05 -34.66
CA ASN A 252 55.92 30.51 -33.58
C ASN A 252 56.46 30.71 -32.16
N SER A 253 57.49 31.54 -31.97
CA SER A 253 58.11 31.75 -30.65
C SER A 253 57.23 32.59 -29.73
N LEU A 254 57.21 32.24 -28.44
CA LEU A 254 56.68 33.07 -27.36
C LEU A 254 57.81 33.51 -26.43
N VAL A 255 58.03 34.82 -26.33
CA VAL A 255 59.08 35.44 -25.53
C VAL A 255 58.44 36.31 -24.46
N LEU A 256 58.78 36.07 -23.20
CA LEU A 256 58.33 36.84 -22.04
C LEU A 256 59.52 37.41 -21.26
N GLY A 257 59.27 38.35 -20.35
CA GLY A 257 60.25 38.78 -19.35
C GLY A 257 61.03 40.04 -19.74
N ILE A 258 62.34 40.05 -19.43
CA ILE A 258 63.20 41.23 -19.63
C ILE A 258 64.53 40.84 -20.28
N PHE A 259 64.97 41.59 -21.30
CA PHE A 259 66.26 41.40 -22.00
C PHE A 259 66.59 39.92 -22.30
N ASN A 260 65.71 39.18 -22.99
CA ASN A 260 65.99 37.80 -23.40
C ASN A 260 67.20 37.73 -24.35
N ASP A 261 67.98 36.66 -24.27
CA ASP A 261 69.04 36.34 -25.22
C ASP A 261 68.45 35.65 -26.45
N ASN A 262 68.64 36.26 -27.61
CA ASN A 262 68.20 35.77 -28.91
C ASN A 262 69.39 35.44 -29.84
N THR A 263 70.60 35.32 -29.28
CA THR A 263 71.83 35.08 -30.07
C THR A 263 72.30 33.62 -30.04
N THR A 264 71.77 32.82 -29.13
CA THR A 264 72.32 31.50 -28.78
C THR A 264 71.44 30.32 -29.19
N ALA A 265 70.18 30.54 -29.55
CA ALA A 265 69.26 29.49 -29.96
C ALA A 265 68.60 29.85 -31.30
N SER A 266 68.60 28.89 -32.21
CA SER A 266 67.76 28.91 -33.42
C SER A 266 66.70 27.83 -33.23
N ASN A 267 65.42 28.15 -33.51
CA ASN A 267 64.26 27.24 -33.39
C ASN A 267 63.59 27.19 -32.00
N THR A 268 63.61 28.30 -31.25
CA THR A 268 63.00 28.40 -29.92
C THR A 268 61.48 28.60 -29.98
N LEU A 269 60.72 27.77 -29.24
CA LEU A 269 59.26 27.89 -29.10
C LEU A 269 58.84 28.78 -27.94
N PHE A 270 59.54 28.71 -26.81
CA PHE A 270 59.20 29.50 -25.63
C PHE A 270 60.44 29.91 -24.86
N GLN A 271 60.54 31.19 -24.49
CA GLN A 271 61.63 31.65 -23.63
C GLN A 271 61.21 32.78 -22.69
N ILE A 272 61.85 32.81 -21.52
CA ILE A 272 61.67 33.83 -20.49
C ILE A 272 63.00 34.55 -20.29
N GLY A 273 63.08 35.80 -20.71
CA GLY A 273 64.24 36.66 -20.49
C GLY A 273 64.36 37.11 -19.04
N ASN A 274 65.58 37.06 -18.49
CA ASN A 274 65.94 37.61 -17.19
C ASN A 274 67.22 38.47 -17.24
N GLY A 275 67.57 38.97 -18.42
CA GLY A 275 68.74 39.82 -18.60
C GLY A 275 68.60 41.14 -17.84
N THR A 276 69.71 41.83 -17.65
CA THR A 276 69.75 43.07 -16.85
C THR A 276 69.84 44.34 -17.68
N ASN A 277 70.34 44.25 -18.92
CA ASN A 277 70.40 45.34 -19.88
C ASN A 277 70.65 44.80 -21.31
N THR A 278 70.67 45.68 -22.32
CA THR A 278 70.86 45.30 -23.73
C THR A 278 72.20 44.63 -24.05
N ASN A 279 73.24 44.85 -23.23
CA ASN A 279 74.55 44.22 -23.38
C ASN A 279 74.66 42.90 -22.58
N ASN A 280 73.72 42.64 -21.68
CA ASN A 280 73.69 41.48 -20.81
C ASN A 280 72.30 40.83 -20.87
N ARG A 281 71.98 40.33 -22.07
CA ARG A 281 70.79 39.55 -22.34
C ARG A 281 70.98 38.14 -21.82
N SER A 282 69.95 37.58 -21.19
CA SER A 282 69.97 36.19 -20.70
C SER A 282 68.57 35.62 -20.62
N ASN A 283 68.49 34.28 -20.67
CA ASN A 283 67.24 33.54 -20.53
C ASN A 283 67.24 32.76 -19.21
N ALA A 284 66.17 32.90 -18.41
CA ALA A 284 65.92 32.06 -17.24
C ALA A 284 65.42 30.66 -17.65
N PHE A 285 64.71 30.60 -18.78
CA PHE A 285 64.05 29.40 -19.28
C PHE A 285 63.91 29.48 -20.79
N VAL A 286 64.26 28.40 -21.49
CA VAL A 286 64.17 28.26 -22.95
C VAL A 286 63.61 26.87 -23.26
N VAL A 287 62.70 26.79 -24.22
CA VAL A 287 62.15 25.57 -24.79
C VAL A 287 62.29 25.64 -26.29
N ASP A 288 63.03 24.70 -26.86
CA ASP A 288 63.23 24.59 -28.31
C ASP A 288 62.19 23.67 -28.94
N ASN A 289 61.98 23.81 -30.26
CA ASN A 289 61.01 23.03 -31.03
C ASN A 289 61.27 21.52 -31.03
N ASP A 290 62.52 21.11 -30.80
CA ASP A 290 62.89 19.70 -30.66
C ASP A 290 62.58 19.12 -29.25
N GLY A 291 61.95 19.93 -28.38
CA GLY A 291 61.53 19.53 -27.04
C GLY A 291 62.60 19.68 -25.96
N ILE A 292 63.76 20.26 -26.29
CA ILE A 292 64.84 20.54 -25.34
C ILE A 292 64.45 21.72 -24.46
N ILE A 293 64.64 21.59 -23.14
CA ILE A 293 64.39 22.64 -22.15
C ILE A 293 65.73 23.03 -21.50
N THR A 294 66.04 24.33 -21.52
CA THR A 294 67.25 24.90 -20.89
C THR A 294 66.87 25.91 -19.80
N ALA A 295 67.38 25.73 -18.58
CA ALA A 295 67.14 26.64 -17.44
C ALA A 295 68.47 26.99 -16.73
N PRO A 296 69.20 28.03 -17.18
CA PRO A 296 70.57 28.31 -16.75
C PRO A 296 70.74 28.78 -15.28
N SER A 297 69.66 29.15 -14.59
CA SER A 297 69.71 29.77 -13.25
C SER A 297 69.28 28.84 -12.10
N PHE A 298 69.31 27.52 -12.29
CA PHE A 298 68.95 26.55 -11.26
C PHE A 298 70.21 25.96 -10.59
N ASP A 299 70.49 26.33 -9.34
CA ASP A 299 71.49 25.63 -8.52
C ASP A 299 70.86 24.34 -7.96
N ILE A 300 71.43 23.20 -8.35
CA ILE A 300 70.96 21.86 -7.96
C ILE A 300 71.03 21.64 -6.45
N ALA A 301 71.88 22.39 -5.72
CA ALA A 301 72.03 22.25 -4.28
C ALA A 301 70.82 22.77 -3.47
N GLU A 302 69.97 23.62 -4.04
CA GLU A 302 68.82 24.21 -3.34
C GLU A 302 67.51 23.43 -3.52
N ILE A 303 67.52 22.35 -4.31
CA ILE A 303 66.37 21.48 -4.51
C ILE A 303 66.27 20.47 -3.35
N THR A 304 65.43 20.77 -2.37
CA THR A 304 65.23 19.92 -1.18
C THR A 304 63.96 19.07 -1.21
N ASP A 305 63.18 19.16 -2.30
CA ASP A 305 61.96 18.37 -2.54
C ASP A 305 62.06 17.63 -3.88
N ASP A 306 61.90 16.30 -3.81
CA ASP A 306 61.99 15.35 -4.93
C ASP A 306 60.95 15.59 -6.05
N LYS A 307 59.94 16.44 -5.80
CA LYS A 307 58.96 16.83 -6.82
C LYS A 307 59.39 18.01 -7.69
N ALA A 308 60.52 18.63 -7.39
CA ALA A 308 60.83 19.92 -7.96
C ALA A 308 61.57 19.91 -9.30
N LEU A 309 62.18 18.81 -9.78
CA LEU A 309 62.59 18.63 -11.20
C LEU A 309 63.24 17.23 -11.38
N ILE A 310 62.77 16.38 -12.30
CA ILE A 310 63.52 15.18 -12.74
C ILE A 310 63.58 15.16 -14.26
N THR A 311 64.79 15.26 -14.82
CA THR A 311 65.09 14.67 -16.13
C THR A 311 65.57 13.24 -15.93
N LYS A 312 64.97 12.31 -16.68
CA LYS A 312 65.17 10.86 -16.61
C LYS A 312 66.64 10.41 -16.64
N GLU A 313 67.53 11.13 -17.32
CA GLU A 313 68.93 10.73 -17.51
C GLU A 313 69.82 10.79 -16.25
N PHE A 314 69.49 11.58 -15.23
CA PHE A 314 70.29 11.60 -13.98
C PHE A 314 69.98 10.42 -13.05
N ALA A 315 68.76 9.89 -13.11
CA ALA A 315 68.36 8.70 -12.36
C ALA A 315 69.04 7.43 -12.90
N ASP A 316 69.26 7.35 -14.21
CA ASP A 316 69.82 6.17 -14.88
C ASP A 316 71.36 6.10 -14.80
N ALA A 317 72.08 7.23 -14.79
CA ALA A 317 73.55 7.25 -14.86
C ALA A 317 74.28 6.96 -13.52
N ASN A 318 73.64 7.15 -12.37
CA ASN A 318 74.26 6.93 -11.05
C ASN A 318 73.92 5.56 -10.42
N TYR A 319 73.28 4.67 -11.18
CA TYR A 319 72.82 3.36 -10.69
C TYR A 319 73.64 2.15 -11.19
N SER A 320 74.79 2.36 -11.84
CA SER A 320 75.65 1.25 -12.30
C SER A 320 76.98 1.15 -11.55
N GLY A 321 77.02 0.24 -10.57
CA GLY A 321 78.15 -0.67 -10.39
C GLY A 321 79.12 -0.42 -9.22
N GLY A 322 79.18 -1.38 -8.31
CA GLY A 322 80.43 -1.81 -7.68
C GLY A 322 80.77 -1.21 -6.30
N GLY A 323 80.13 -1.68 -5.24
CA GLY A 323 80.60 -1.42 -3.88
C GLY A 323 79.97 -2.38 -2.88
N SER A 324 80.80 -3.08 -2.12
CA SER A 324 80.47 -4.07 -1.08
C SER A 324 79.79 -3.46 0.17
N GLY A 325 78.75 -2.65 -0.02
CA GLY A 325 77.98 -2.01 1.04
C GLY A 325 76.80 -2.87 1.47
N SER A 326 76.63 -3.04 2.77
CA SER A 326 75.63 -3.88 3.46
C SER A 326 74.16 -3.48 3.26
N ASN A 327 73.85 -2.63 2.29
CA ASN A 327 72.48 -2.25 1.91
C ASN A 327 72.39 -2.20 0.37
N PRO A 328 72.09 -3.33 -0.30
CA PRO A 328 71.85 -3.31 -1.73
C PRO A 328 70.55 -2.54 -2.01
N THR A 329 70.65 -1.45 -2.78
CA THR A 329 69.53 -0.55 -3.11
C THR A 329 68.89 -0.85 -4.47
N GLY A 330 68.92 -2.11 -4.92
CA GLY A 330 68.34 -2.49 -6.21
C GLY A 330 68.58 -3.95 -6.63
N LEU A 331 68.21 -4.24 -7.88
CA LEU A 331 68.37 -5.53 -8.55
C LEU A 331 69.39 -5.42 -9.70
N GLU A 332 70.26 -6.42 -9.87
CA GLU A 332 71.14 -6.63 -11.02
C GLU A 332 70.60 -7.71 -11.95
N ALA A 333 70.66 -7.46 -13.25
CA ALA A 333 70.36 -8.47 -14.27
C ALA A 333 71.56 -9.44 -14.39
N LEU A 334 71.31 -10.74 -14.24
CA LEU A 334 72.30 -11.81 -14.31
C LEU A 334 71.87 -12.86 -15.34
N ASP A 335 72.81 -13.34 -16.14
CA ASP A 335 72.65 -14.53 -16.99
C ASP A 335 73.66 -15.59 -16.54
N GLU A 336 73.17 -16.60 -15.82
CA GLU A 336 73.97 -17.70 -15.27
C GLU A 336 73.76 -19.01 -16.07
N GLY A 337 73.40 -18.90 -17.35
CA GLY A 337 73.22 -20.02 -18.28
C GLY A 337 71.76 -20.42 -18.56
N ASN A 338 70.80 -19.76 -17.91
CA ASN A 338 69.37 -19.98 -18.09
C ASN A 338 68.67 -18.75 -18.72
N GLY A 339 69.42 -17.73 -19.17
CA GLY A 339 68.89 -16.44 -19.60
C GLY A 339 68.82 -15.42 -18.46
N ILE A 340 68.29 -14.23 -18.74
CA ILE A 340 68.38 -13.08 -17.83
C ILE A 340 67.34 -13.19 -16.69
N GLY A 341 67.80 -13.17 -15.44
CA GLY A 341 66.99 -12.94 -14.23
C GLY A 341 67.56 -11.78 -13.40
N TRP A 342 66.88 -11.39 -12.32
CA TRP A 342 67.24 -10.22 -11.51
C TRP A 342 67.53 -10.59 -10.05
N ARG A 343 68.76 -10.41 -9.56
CA ARG A 343 69.13 -10.68 -8.16
C ARG A 343 69.43 -9.36 -7.44
N MET A 344 69.27 -9.30 -6.11
CA MET A 344 69.82 -8.17 -5.33
C MET A 344 71.30 -7.95 -5.63
N ILE A 345 71.69 -6.70 -5.83
CA ILE A 345 73.09 -6.33 -6.12
C ILE A 345 74.02 -6.80 -4.97
N GLY A 346 75.22 -7.30 -5.29
CA GLY A 346 76.27 -7.58 -4.30
C GLY A 346 76.08 -8.86 -3.49
N ARG A 347 75.25 -9.80 -3.96
CA ARG A 347 75.13 -11.14 -3.38
C ARG A 347 76.31 -12.03 -3.79
N ASN A 348 76.81 -12.86 -2.87
CA ASN A 348 77.84 -13.87 -3.18
C ASN A 348 77.21 -15.03 -3.95
N SER A 349 77.57 -15.19 -5.23
CA SER A 349 76.99 -16.20 -6.13
C SER A 349 77.14 -17.65 -5.63
N ASN A 350 78.19 -17.99 -4.87
CA ASN A 350 78.35 -19.34 -4.31
C ASN A 350 77.24 -19.73 -3.33
N ASN A 351 76.51 -18.74 -2.80
CA ASN A 351 75.43 -18.94 -1.83
C ASN A 351 74.06 -19.18 -2.47
N TYR A 352 73.96 -19.13 -3.81
CA TYR A 352 72.73 -19.25 -4.60
C TYR A 352 72.93 -20.23 -5.77
N GLY A 353 71.85 -20.84 -6.24
CA GLY A 353 71.87 -21.54 -7.53
C GLY A 353 71.81 -20.57 -8.71
N SER A 354 72.06 -21.08 -9.92
CA SER A 354 71.90 -20.32 -11.15
C SER A 354 70.50 -19.70 -11.22
N ILE A 355 70.44 -18.38 -11.41
CA ILE A 355 69.19 -17.64 -11.55
C ILE A 355 68.42 -18.15 -12.78
N GLY A 356 67.09 -18.24 -12.67
CA GLY A 356 66.21 -18.64 -13.76
C GLY A 356 65.88 -17.50 -14.73
N LEU A 357 65.43 -17.84 -15.94
CA LEU A 357 64.95 -16.88 -16.93
C LEU A 357 63.79 -16.04 -16.36
N ASN A 358 63.83 -14.72 -16.47
CA ASN A 358 62.79 -13.81 -15.98
C ASN A 358 62.47 -13.97 -14.47
N SER A 359 63.38 -14.55 -13.67
CA SER A 359 63.16 -14.69 -12.24
C SER A 359 63.60 -13.45 -11.47
N ILE A 360 63.07 -13.27 -10.26
CA ILE A 360 63.46 -12.19 -9.35
C ILE A 360 63.89 -12.79 -8.01
N ASP A 361 65.14 -12.58 -7.64
CA ASP A 361 65.77 -13.07 -6.42
C ASP A 361 66.16 -11.92 -5.49
N VAL A 362 65.27 -11.64 -4.54
CA VAL A 362 65.50 -10.72 -3.42
C VAL A 362 65.81 -11.47 -2.12
N SER A 363 66.27 -12.72 -2.23
CA SER A 363 66.62 -13.55 -1.08
C SER A 363 68.02 -13.20 -0.53
N PHE A 364 68.31 -13.71 0.67
CA PHE A 364 69.66 -13.62 1.24
C PHE A 364 70.12 -14.98 1.76
N SER A 365 71.36 -15.37 1.46
CA SER A 365 72.01 -16.56 2.00
C SER A 365 73.45 -16.25 2.42
N ASP A 366 73.85 -16.79 3.57
CA ASP A 366 75.18 -16.75 4.18
C ASP A 366 75.94 -18.08 4.04
N ILE A 367 75.34 -19.07 3.38
CA ILE A 367 75.91 -20.41 3.18
C ILE A 367 75.98 -20.77 1.70
N ASN A 368 76.99 -21.56 1.33
CA ASN A 368 77.11 -22.11 -0.03
C ASN A 368 75.91 -23.00 -0.34
N SER A 369 75.27 -22.77 -1.48
CA SER A 369 74.11 -23.54 -1.94
C SER A 369 73.97 -23.42 -3.45
N THR A 370 73.59 -24.50 -4.11
CA THR A 370 73.28 -24.51 -5.54
C THR A 370 71.77 -24.41 -5.81
N THR A 371 70.95 -24.25 -4.77
CA THR A 371 69.48 -24.24 -4.88
C THR A 371 68.83 -23.01 -4.25
N ASN A 372 69.52 -22.29 -3.37
CA ASN A 372 68.97 -21.06 -2.79
C ASN A 372 68.73 -20.01 -3.89
N GLY A 373 67.69 -19.21 -3.72
CA GLY A 373 67.30 -18.16 -4.65
C GLY A 373 66.22 -18.59 -5.64
N ALA A 374 65.96 -17.71 -6.60
CA ALA A 374 64.96 -17.87 -7.66
C ALA A 374 65.57 -18.61 -8.87
N THR A 375 65.75 -19.91 -8.72
CA THR A 375 66.48 -20.78 -9.67
C THR A 375 65.58 -21.37 -10.77
N GLY A 376 64.26 -21.44 -10.54
CA GLY A 376 63.29 -21.80 -11.58
C GLY A 376 63.01 -20.64 -12.54
N ASN A 377 62.59 -20.92 -13.78
CA ASN A 377 62.20 -19.86 -14.72
C ASN A 377 60.95 -19.13 -14.20
N ASN A 378 60.86 -17.82 -14.36
CA ASN A 378 59.77 -16.97 -13.88
C ASN A 378 59.52 -17.06 -12.36
N SER A 379 60.48 -17.56 -11.58
CA SER A 379 60.33 -17.75 -10.13
C SER A 379 60.57 -16.45 -9.35
N PHE A 380 60.08 -16.41 -8.11
CA PHE A 380 60.25 -15.27 -7.20
C PHE A 380 60.71 -15.73 -5.82
N ALA A 381 61.90 -15.34 -5.38
CA ALA A 381 62.45 -15.72 -4.07
C ALA A 381 62.73 -14.50 -3.20
N VAL A 382 62.20 -14.48 -1.98
CA VAL A 382 62.37 -13.40 -0.99
C VAL A 382 62.71 -13.98 0.36
N GLY A 383 63.65 -13.36 1.08
CA GLY A 383 63.98 -13.70 2.47
C GLY A 383 65.15 -14.67 2.63
N ARG A 384 65.43 -15.06 3.88
CA ARG A 384 66.67 -15.79 4.22
C ARG A 384 66.60 -17.24 3.75
N ARG A 385 67.51 -17.67 2.87
CA ARG A 385 67.62 -19.06 2.36
C ARG A 385 66.31 -19.56 1.74
N ALA A 386 65.56 -18.68 1.08
CA ALA A 386 64.40 -19.08 0.29
C ALA A 386 64.86 -19.82 -0.97
N ILE A 387 64.14 -20.87 -1.37
CA ILE A 387 64.40 -21.70 -2.54
C ILE A 387 63.13 -21.67 -3.39
N ALA A 388 63.18 -21.03 -4.55
CA ALA A 388 62.13 -21.07 -5.57
C ALA A 388 62.71 -21.74 -6.82
N SER A 389 62.73 -23.08 -6.83
CA SER A 389 63.40 -23.87 -7.87
C SER A 389 62.48 -24.48 -8.91
N GLY A 390 61.17 -24.50 -8.67
CA GLY A 390 60.18 -24.86 -9.68
C GLY A 390 59.93 -23.71 -10.66
N ASN A 391 59.51 -24.03 -11.89
CA ASN A 391 59.12 -23.01 -12.87
C ASN A 391 57.90 -22.24 -12.38
N THR A 392 57.90 -20.92 -12.47
CA THR A 392 56.85 -20.01 -11.98
C THR A 392 56.57 -20.18 -10.47
N SER A 393 57.54 -20.69 -9.70
CA SER A 393 57.35 -20.88 -8.26
C SER A 393 57.63 -19.61 -7.46
N THR A 394 57.00 -19.48 -6.29
CA THR A 394 57.18 -18.32 -5.39
C THR A 394 57.58 -18.78 -3.99
N ALA A 395 58.72 -18.34 -3.49
CA ALA A 395 59.18 -18.59 -2.12
C ALA A 395 59.36 -17.26 -1.36
N LEU A 396 58.53 -16.99 -0.34
CA LEU A 396 58.54 -15.72 0.41
C LEU A 396 58.73 -15.93 1.92
N GLY A 397 59.91 -15.61 2.45
CA GLY A 397 60.24 -15.67 3.87
C GLY A 397 61.51 -16.46 4.18
N MET A 398 61.57 -17.13 5.34
CA MET A 398 62.80 -17.76 5.83
C MET A 398 62.80 -19.28 5.65
N ILE A 399 63.77 -19.81 4.90
CA ILE A 399 63.98 -21.26 4.69
C ILE A 399 62.73 -21.92 4.06
N ASN A 400 62.08 -21.22 3.14
CA ASN A 400 60.97 -21.79 2.38
C ASN A 400 61.49 -22.50 1.13
N ASN A 401 60.81 -23.57 0.73
CA ASN A 401 61.16 -24.37 -0.44
C ASN A 401 59.94 -24.57 -1.35
N ALA A 402 59.85 -23.79 -2.43
CA ALA A 402 58.88 -23.92 -3.51
C ALA A 402 59.55 -24.62 -4.70
N SER A 403 59.67 -25.96 -4.61
CA SER A 403 60.40 -26.77 -5.61
C SER A 403 59.52 -27.37 -6.70
N GLY A 404 58.20 -27.38 -6.54
CA GLY A 404 57.27 -27.82 -7.59
C GLY A 404 57.00 -26.72 -8.61
N ASP A 405 56.65 -27.08 -9.85
CA ASP A 405 56.27 -26.09 -10.87
C ASP A 405 54.96 -25.41 -10.46
N TYR A 406 54.85 -24.09 -10.62
CA TYR A 406 53.75 -23.24 -10.17
C TYR A 406 53.48 -23.27 -8.64
N SER A 407 54.43 -23.78 -7.84
CA SER A 407 54.24 -23.89 -6.39
C SER A 407 54.44 -22.56 -5.64
N THR A 408 53.84 -22.44 -4.47
CA THR A 408 53.99 -21.26 -3.60
C THR A 408 54.34 -21.68 -2.17
N ALA A 409 55.46 -21.21 -1.63
CA ALA A 409 55.90 -21.44 -0.25
C ALA A 409 56.11 -20.10 0.48
N MET A 410 55.26 -19.75 1.45
CA MET A 410 55.30 -18.44 2.15
C MET A 410 55.35 -18.59 3.67
N GLY A 411 56.17 -17.79 4.36
CA GLY A 411 56.33 -17.81 5.82
C GLY A 411 57.71 -18.30 6.28
N ARG A 412 57.80 -19.28 7.18
CA ARG A 412 59.08 -19.84 7.64
C ARG A 412 59.08 -21.36 7.66
N GLU A 413 60.11 -21.97 7.09
CA GLU A 413 60.28 -23.43 7.01
C GLU A 413 59.11 -24.13 6.31
N THR A 414 58.51 -23.48 5.29
CA THR A 414 57.42 -24.05 4.50
C THR A 414 57.93 -24.78 3.26
N ILE A 415 57.29 -25.89 2.88
CA ILE A 415 57.71 -26.75 1.77
C ILE A 415 56.52 -27.00 0.85
N ALA A 416 56.60 -26.53 -0.39
CA ALA A 416 55.67 -26.82 -1.47
C ALA A 416 56.44 -27.59 -2.57
N SER A 417 56.40 -28.92 -2.52
CA SER A 417 57.38 -29.76 -3.25
C SER A 417 56.93 -30.27 -4.62
N ASN A 418 55.63 -30.22 -4.91
CA ASN A 418 55.04 -30.78 -6.13
C ASN A 418 54.27 -29.72 -6.94
N ASP A 419 53.87 -30.06 -8.16
CA ASP A 419 53.24 -29.11 -9.08
C ASP A 419 51.97 -28.48 -8.50
N VAL A 420 51.85 -27.16 -8.62
CA VAL A 420 50.71 -26.34 -8.17
C VAL A 420 50.47 -26.40 -6.64
N SER A 421 51.41 -26.98 -5.87
CA SER A 421 51.26 -27.07 -4.41
C SER A 421 51.45 -25.70 -3.73
N THR A 422 50.72 -25.46 -2.65
CA THR A 422 50.77 -24.20 -1.89
C THR A 422 51.01 -24.48 -0.41
N ALA A 423 52.10 -23.99 0.17
CA ALA A 423 52.42 -24.08 1.59
C ALA A 423 52.58 -22.67 2.20
N MET A 424 51.80 -22.31 3.22
CA MET A 424 51.86 -20.97 3.83
C MET A 424 51.82 -21.01 5.37
N GLY A 425 52.77 -20.38 6.06
CA GLY A 425 52.80 -20.28 7.52
C GLY A 425 54.14 -20.70 8.13
N PHE A 426 54.12 -21.46 9.21
CA PHE A 426 55.34 -21.96 9.88
C PHE A 426 55.37 -23.48 9.87
N GLN A 427 56.44 -24.06 9.33
CA GLN A 427 56.63 -25.53 9.25
C GLN A 427 55.50 -26.27 8.53
N THR A 428 54.89 -25.66 7.51
CA THR A 428 53.81 -26.27 6.72
C THR A 428 54.39 -27.01 5.50
N THR A 429 53.86 -28.20 5.19
CA THR A 429 54.32 -28.99 4.03
C THR A 429 53.13 -29.37 3.13
N ALA A 430 53.17 -28.97 1.86
CA ALA A 430 52.31 -29.41 0.78
C ALA A 430 53.13 -30.30 -0.17
N SER A 431 53.01 -31.62 -0.04
CA SER A 431 53.96 -32.55 -0.67
C SER A 431 53.49 -33.17 -2.00
N GLU A 432 52.21 -33.03 -2.34
CA GLU A 432 51.58 -33.66 -3.50
C GLU A 432 51.03 -32.62 -4.48
N SER A 433 50.76 -33.04 -5.72
CA SER A 433 50.25 -32.12 -6.75
C SER A 433 48.91 -31.50 -6.33
N TYR A 434 48.76 -30.19 -6.56
CA TYR A 434 47.59 -29.39 -6.18
C TYR A 434 47.26 -29.37 -4.67
N SER A 435 48.17 -29.84 -3.80
CA SER A 435 47.89 -29.83 -2.35
C SER A 435 48.11 -28.44 -1.74
N THR A 436 47.32 -28.10 -0.72
CA THR A 436 47.38 -26.81 -0.03
C THR A 436 47.57 -27.02 1.47
N ALA A 437 48.64 -26.51 2.06
CA ALA A 437 48.93 -26.54 3.49
C ALA A 437 49.06 -25.11 4.04
N MET A 438 48.26 -24.71 5.04
CA MET A 438 48.29 -23.36 5.60
C MET A 438 48.21 -23.33 7.14
N GLY A 439 49.12 -22.61 7.82
CA GLY A 439 49.09 -22.40 9.27
C GLY A 439 50.38 -22.82 10.00
N TYR A 440 50.28 -23.62 11.06
CA TYR A 440 51.41 -24.03 11.90
C TYR A 440 51.55 -25.57 11.89
N GLY A 441 52.63 -26.11 11.34
CA GLY A 441 52.90 -27.55 11.36
C GLY A 441 51.91 -28.42 10.57
N THR A 442 51.22 -27.87 9.57
CA THR A 442 50.22 -28.59 8.76
C THR A 442 50.86 -29.42 7.65
N LEU A 443 50.29 -30.59 7.32
CA LEU A 443 50.76 -31.49 6.28
C LEU A 443 49.64 -31.85 5.29
N ALA A 444 49.75 -31.38 4.05
CA ALA A 444 48.87 -31.77 2.94
C ALA A 444 49.63 -32.74 2.01
N SER A 445 49.49 -34.04 2.28
CA SER A 445 50.24 -35.12 1.61
C SER A 445 49.38 -36.04 0.73
N GLY A 446 48.17 -35.61 0.39
CA GLY A 446 47.32 -36.26 -0.61
C GLY A 446 47.23 -35.38 -1.86
N SER A 447 47.14 -36.00 -3.04
CA SER A 447 46.86 -35.26 -4.28
C SER A 447 45.57 -34.45 -4.13
N THR A 448 45.60 -33.18 -4.52
CA THR A 448 44.52 -32.18 -4.37
C THR A 448 43.98 -32.07 -2.93
N SER A 449 44.78 -32.37 -1.90
CA SER A 449 44.34 -32.27 -0.50
C SER A 449 44.52 -30.86 0.07
N THR A 450 43.76 -30.51 1.10
CA THR A 450 43.81 -29.18 1.75
C THR A 450 43.94 -29.33 3.26
N ALA A 451 45.04 -28.89 3.87
CA ALA A 451 45.28 -28.87 5.31
C ALA A 451 45.42 -27.41 5.82
N ILE A 452 44.53 -26.94 6.69
CA ILE A 452 44.53 -25.55 7.18
C ILE A 452 44.42 -25.51 8.72
N GLY A 453 45.28 -24.78 9.42
CA GLY A 453 45.23 -24.56 10.86
C GLY A 453 46.51 -24.94 11.61
N SER A 454 46.42 -25.68 12.71
CA SER A 454 47.56 -26.06 13.57
C SER A 454 47.68 -27.58 13.65
N PHE A 455 48.81 -28.15 13.23
CA PHE A 455 49.09 -29.59 13.25
C PHE A 455 48.03 -30.46 12.54
N THR A 456 47.40 -29.94 11.48
CA THR A 456 46.42 -30.70 10.69
C THR A 456 47.09 -31.55 9.62
N VAL A 457 46.50 -32.70 9.29
CA VAL A 457 47.02 -33.65 8.30
C VAL A 457 45.93 -34.01 7.30
N ALA A 458 46.14 -33.73 6.02
CA ALA A 458 45.27 -34.13 4.91
C ALA A 458 46.05 -35.07 3.99
N SER A 459 46.03 -36.38 4.31
CA SER A 459 46.81 -37.41 3.59
C SER A 459 46.00 -38.23 2.58
N GLY A 460 44.67 -38.16 2.62
CA GLY A 460 43.81 -38.74 1.60
C GLY A 460 43.79 -37.94 0.29
N ILE A 461 43.59 -38.63 -0.84
CA ILE A 461 43.36 -37.98 -2.15
C ILE A 461 42.05 -37.17 -2.08
N ASN A 462 42.07 -35.92 -2.55
CA ASN A 462 40.93 -34.98 -2.45
C ASN A 462 40.44 -34.72 -1.01
N SER A 463 41.26 -34.97 0.02
CA SER A 463 40.84 -34.79 1.42
C SER A 463 41.00 -33.35 1.90
N THR A 464 40.24 -32.95 2.93
CA THR A 464 40.29 -31.62 3.53
C THR A 464 40.37 -31.72 5.04
N ALA A 465 41.40 -31.16 5.68
CA ALA A 465 41.58 -31.10 7.13
C ALA A 465 41.71 -29.64 7.60
N ILE A 466 40.78 -29.15 8.42
CA ILE A 466 40.73 -27.75 8.87
C ILE A 466 40.63 -27.68 10.40
N GLY A 467 41.47 -26.89 11.07
CA GLY A 467 41.38 -26.62 12.51
C GLY A 467 42.66 -26.97 13.29
N GLU A 468 42.55 -27.61 14.46
CA GLU A 468 43.69 -27.97 15.31
C GLU A 468 43.80 -29.51 15.43
N THR A 469 44.94 -30.10 15.09
CA THR A 469 45.21 -31.55 15.23
C THR A 469 44.20 -32.46 14.51
N THR A 470 43.59 -31.98 13.42
CA THR A 470 42.64 -32.77 12.62
C THR A 470 43.35 -33.66 11.59
N ASN A 471 42.78 -34.82 11.27
CA ASN A 471 43.37 -35.79 10.34
C ASN A 471 42.32 -36.30 9.34
N ALA A 472 42.46 -35.95 8.06
CA ALA A 472 41.65 -36.47 6.96
C ALA A 472 42.48 -37.44 6.10
N SER A 473 42.45 -38.71 6.47
CA SER A 473 43.35 -39.75 5.94
C SER A 473 42.78 -40.56 4.78
N SER A 474 41.47 -40.49 4.53
CA SER A 474 40.80 -41.24 3.45
C SER A 474 40.45 -40.39 2.23
N ARG A 475 40.17 -41.07 1.11
CA ARG A 475 39.80 -40.42 -0.16
C ARG A 475 38.53 -39.59 0.01
N SER A 476 38.60 -38.33 -0.38
CA SER A 476 37.50 -37.35 -0.29
C SER A 476 36.95 -37.18 1.13
N ALA A 477 37.75 -37.46 2.15
CA ALA A 477 37.36 -37.25 3.55
C ALA A 477 37.55 -35.77 3.95
N THR A 478 36.65 -35.25 4.78
CA THR A 478 36.72 -33.89 5.33
C THR A 478 36.74 -33.95 6.85
N ALA A 479 37.77 -33.42 7.52
CA ALA A 479 37.87 -33.31 8.98
C ALA A 479 37.95 -31.84 9.40
N MET A 480 37.04 -31.35 10.23
CA MET A 480 37.00 -29.95 10.67
C MET A 480 36.84 -29.81 12.20
N GLY A 481 37.61 -28.93 12.83
CA GLY A 481 37.49 -28.60 14.26
C GLY A 481 38.75 -28.94 15.06
N ARG A 482 38.63 -29.67 16.16
CA ARG A 482 39.77 -29.97 17.05
C ARG A 482 39.92 -31.47 17.31
N GLY A 483 41.05 -32.05 16.88
CA GLY A 483 41.38 -33.45 17.13
C GLY A 483 40.47 -34.46 16.41
N THR A 484 39.73 -34.02 15.38
CA THR A 484 38.83 -34.86 14.59
C THR A 484 39.60 -35.72 13.59
N ILE A 485 39.16 -36.96 13.37
CA ILE A 485 39.73 -37.95 12.45
C ILE A 485 38.64 -38.37 11.47
N ALA A 486 38.89 -38.17 10.18
CA ALA A 486 38.05 -38.64 9.08
C ALA A 486 38.86 -39.66 8.24
N ASP A 487 38.73 -40.94 8.56
CA ASP A 487 39.46 -42.05 7.92
C ASP A 487 38.57 -42.98 7.07
N ASP A 488 37.29 -42.65 6.93
CA ASP A 488 36.36 -43.31 6.00
C ASP A 488 36.28 -42.56 4.66
N ILE A 489 36.05 -43.30 3.57
CA ILE A 489 35.91 -42.73 2.22
C ILE A 489 34.63 -41.88 2.15
N TYR A 490 34.73 -40.66 1.61
CA TYR A 490 33.63 -39.67 1.52
C TYR A 490 33.10 -39.14 2.87
N SER A 491 33.76 -39.46 3.98
CA SER A 491 33.32 -39.02 5.30
C SER A 491 33.49 -37.52 5.52
N THR A 492 32.57 -36.90 6.24
CA THR A 492 32.71 -35.53 6.75
C THR A 492 32.57 -35.54 8.27
N VAL A 493 33.63 -35.16 8.97
CA VAL A 493 33.72 -35.16 10.42
C VAL A 493 33.92 -33.73 10.90
N VAL A 494 33.07 -33.26 11.81
CA VAL A 494 33.16 -31.91 12.40
C VAL A 494 33.17 -31.97 13.93
N GLY A 495 33.60 -30.89 14.61
CA GLY A 495 33.50 -30.76 16.08
C GLY A 495 34.80 -31.04 16.83
N THR A 496 34.74 -31.75 17.96
CA THR A 496 35.91 -32.06 18.79
C THR A 496 36.07 -33.55 19.03
N PHE A 497 37.28 -34.08 18.83
CA PHE A 497 37.68 -35.45 19.18
C PHE A 497 36.59 -36.52 18.93
N ASN A 498 36.14 -36.69 17.68
CA ASN A 498 35.18 -37.74 17.31
C ASN A 498 35.71 -39.14 17.65
N ASP A 499 34.80 -40.04 18.02
CA ASP A 499 35.08 -41.46 18.14
C ASP A 499 35.09 -42.10 16.76
N ASN A 500 36.20 -42.74 16.44
CA ASN A 500 36.49 -43.29 15.15
C ASN A 500 36.80 -44.80 15.21
N THR A 501 36.33 -45.45 16.28
CA THR A 501 36.56 -46.89 16.52
C THR A 501 35.34 -47.75 16.22
N THR A 502 34.20 -47.14 15.95
CA THR A 502 32.88 -47.80 15.97
C THR A 502 32.23 -47.96 14.60
N SER A 503 32.64 -47.21 13.58
CA SER A 503 32.11 -47.34 12.21
C SER A 503 33.25 -47.34 11.20
N THR A 504 33.16 -48.21 10.20
CA THR A 504 34.06 -48.26 9.03
C THR A 504 33.36 -47.75 7.76
N THR A 505 32.20 -47.11 7.92
CA THR A 505 31.34 -46.72 6.80
C THR A 505 30.64 -45.38 7.01
N SER A 506 31.17 -44.50 7.87
CA SER A 506 30.54 -43.23 8.19
C SER A 506 30.60 -42.23 7.04
N LEU A 507 29.48 -41.55 6.79
CA LEU A 507 29.36 -40.44 5.85
C LEU A 507 29.44 -39.08 6.54
N PHE A 508 28.85 -38.94 7.73
CA PHE A 508 28.90 -37.69 8.51
C PHE A 508 29.00 -37.96 10.00
N GLN A 509 29.91 -37.30 10.70
CA GLN A 509 30.05 -37.38 12.15
C GLN A 509 30.24 -36.00 12.78
N VAL A 510 29.68 -35.80 13.97
CA VAL A 510 29.89 -34.64 14.83
C VAL A 510 30.54 -35.12 16.12
N GLY A 511 31.83 -34.87 16.29
CA GLY A 511 32.56 -35.18 17.51
C GLY A 511 32.26 -34.19 18.64
N ASN A 512 32.12 -34.71 19.85
CA ASN A 512 31.98 -33.92 21.08
C ASN A 512 32.92 -34.40 22.21
N GLY A 513 33.94 -35.19 21.86
CA GLY A 513 34.93 -35.67 22.81
C GLY A 513 35.74 -34.52 23.41
N GLY A 514 36.26 -34.73 24.62
CA GLY A 514 37.04 -33.72 25.35
C GLY A 514 38.56 -33.79 25.08
N SER A 515 39.06 -34.95 24.67
CA SER A 515 40.48 -35.22 24.47
C SER A 515 40.73 -36.43 23.57
N THR A 516 41.99 -36.69 23.22
CA THR A 516 42.37 -37.91 22.47
C THR A 516 42.06 -39.22 23.20
N SER A 517 41.96 -39.21 24.54
CA SER A 517 41.58 -40.37 25.36
C SER A 517 40.08 -40.46 25.66
N THR A 518 39.32 -39.41 25.40
CA THR A 518 37.87 -39.33 25.66
C THR A 518 37.13 -38.92 24.40
N ARG A 519 37.42 -39.62 23.31
CA ARG A 519 36.75 -39.42 22.02
C ARG A 519 35.29 -39.84 22.12
N SER A 520 34.39 -39.06 21.53
CA SER A 520 32.97 -39.37 21.49
C SER A 520 32.28 -38.64 20.34
N ASN A 521 31.15 -39.18 19.90
CA ASN A 521 30.31 -38.60 18.87
C ASN A 521 28.99 -38.12 19.45
N ALA A 522 28.59 -36.90 19.10
CA ALA A 522 27.26 -36.39 19.34
C ALA A 522 26.26 -36.92 18.31
N PHE A 523 26.72 -37.13 17.07
CA PHE A 523 25.86 -37.48 15.94
C PHE A 523 26.65 -38.17 14.84
N ASN A 524 26.14 -39.29 14.31
CA ASN A 524 26.74 -40.08 13.24
C ASN A 524 25.69 -40.47 12.19
N ILE A 525 26.10 -40.46 10.92
CA ILE A 525 25.36 -41.00 9.78
C ILE A 525 26.27 -41.98 9.04
N ASP A 526 25.83 -43.22 8.89
CA ASP A 526 26.54 -44.27 8.16
C ASP A 526 26.03 -44.42 6.71
N SER A 527 26.85 -45.01 5.85
CA SER A 527 26.56 -45.17 4.40
C SER A 527 25.36 -46.06 4.08
N ASN A 528 24.89 -46.86 5.04
CA ASN A 528 23.66 -47.65 4.93
C ASN A 528 22.39 -46.85 5.32
N GLY A 529 22.53 -45.58 5.67
CA GLY A 529 21.43 -44.69 6.08
C GLY A 529 21.11 -44.73 7.57
N THR A 530 21.86 -45.50 8.38
CA THR A 530 21.72 -45.49 9.85
C THR A 530 22.16 -44.15 10.42
N ILE A 531 21.35 -43.57 11.30
CA ILE A 531 21.66 -42.33 12.03
C ILE A 531 21.72 -42.68 13.52
N THR A 532 22.80 -42.31 14.22
CA THR A 532 22.94 -42.47 15.67
C THR A 532 23.29 -41.15 16.33
N ALA A 533 22.73 -40.87 17.52
CA ALA A 533 23.03 -39.67 18.30
C ALA A 533 23.39 -40.03 19.76
N PRO A 534 24.60 -40.59 20.00
CA PRO A 534 24.93 -41.23 21.27
C PRO A 534 24.95 -40.31 22.49
N SER A 535 25.12 -38.99 22.29
CA SER A 535 25.16 -38.01 23.37
C SER A 535 23.85 -37.25 23.56
N LEU A 536 22.78 -37.64 22.87
CA LEU A 536 21.47 -37.00 23.01
C LEU A 536 20.72 -37.63 24.19
N ASP A 537 20.51 -36.87 25.26
CA ASP A 537 19.59 -37.26 26.34
C ASP A 537 18.17 -36.87 25.95
N ILE A 538 17.29 -37.87 25.83
CA ILE A 538 15.87 -37.69 25.51
C ILE A 538 15.17 -36.81 26.56
N SER A 539 15.65 -36.78 27.81
CA SER A 539 15.06 -36.00 28.88
C SER A 539 15.29 -34.48 28.77
N GLU A 540 16.27 -34.04 27.97
CA GLU A 540 16.55 -32.61 27.72
C GLU A 540 15.69 -32.02 26.58
N ILE A 541 14.93 -32.85 25.85
CA ILE A 541 13.99 -32.43 24.82
C ILE A 541 12.67 -32.00 25.47
N THR A 542 12.50 -30.69 25.65
CA THR A 542 11.34 -30.10 26.36
C THR A 542 10.20 -29.63 25.46
N ASP A 543 10.40 -29.65 24.14
CA ASP A 543 9.40 -29.26 23.13
C ASP A 543 9.21 -30.40 22.11
N ASP A 544 7.96 -30.80 21.91
CA ASP A 544 7.51 -31.86 20.99
C ASP A 544 7.92 -31.62 19.52
N LYS A 545 8.36 -30.40 19.17
CA LYS A 545 8.81 -30.04 17.81
C LYS A 545 10.32 -30.14 17.60
N ALA A 546 11.11 -30.45 18.63
CA ALA A 546 12.54 -30.22 18.58
C ALA A 546 13.38 -31.28 17.84
N LEU A 547 12.93 -32.53 17.64
CA LEU A 547 13.66 -33.50 16.79
C LEU A 547 12.78 -34.71 16.41
N ILE A 548 12.59 -34.98 15.12
CA ILE A 548 11.88 -36.19 14.65
C ILE A 548 12.91 -37.32 14.47
N THR A 549 13.01 -38.24 15.42
CA THR A 549 13.50 -39.59 15.14
C THR A 549 12.33 -40.57 15.17
N LYS A 550 12.35 -41.55 14.26
CA LYS A 550 11.31 -42.59 14.16
C LYS A 550 11.14 -43.37 15.46
N GLU A 551 12.23 -43.53 16.22
CA GLU A 551 12.24 -44.21 17.52
C GLU A 551 11.62 -43.36 18.65
N TYR A 552 11.67 -42.02 18.59
CA TYR A 552 10.93 -41.15 19.51
C TYR A 552 9.41 -41.26 19.30
N LEU A 553 8.96 -41.38 18.03
CA LEU A 553 7.55 -41.69 17.70
C LEU A 553 7.12 -43.07 18.20
N GLU A 554 8.03 -44.04 18.24
CA GLU A 554 7.74 -45.43 18.62
C GLU A 554 7.86 -45.70 20.14
N VAL A 555 8.75 -44.99 20.85
CA VAL A 555 9.04 -45.19 22.29
C VAL A 555 8.34 -44.16 23.19
N ASN A 556 8.19 -42.90 22.76
CA ASN A 556 7.52 -41.85 23.55
C ASN A 556 6.05 -41.64 23.18
N ALA A 557 5.48 -42.53 22.37
CA ALA A 557 4.04 -42.76 22.31
C ALA A 557 3.51 -43.37 23.62
N SER A 558 3.69 -42.67 24.74
CA SER A 558 2.91 -42.86 25.97
C SER A 558 1.44 -42.48 25.78
N THR A 559 1.10 -41.95 24.61
CA THR A 559 -0.22 -42.12 24.00
C THR A 559 0.01 -42.99 22.77
N ALA A 560 -0.42 -44.24 22.82
CA ALA A 560 -0.38 -45.08 21.64
C ALA A 560 -1.34 -44.45 20.60
N THR A 561 -0.78 -43.67 19.69
CA THR A 561 -1.54 -42.99 18.65
C THR A 561 -1.72 -43.98 17.52
N GLY A 562 -2.97 -44.38 17.29
CA GLY A 562 -3.33 -45.35 16.27
C GLY A 562 -4.05 -46.56 16.83
N LEU A 563 -4.49 -47.40 15.89
CA LEU A 563 -5.21 -48.63 16.16
C LEU A 563 -4.25 -49.82 16.04
N GLU A 564 -4.36 -50.78 16.96
CA GLU A 564 -3.75 -52.10 16.83
C GLU A 564 -4.81 -53.14 16.48
N ALA A 565 -4.47 -54.07 15.59
CA ALA A 565 -5.33 -55.21 15.26
C ALA A 565 -5.18 -56.29 16.36
N ILE A 566 -6.28 -56.65 17.01
CA ILE A 566 -6.33 -57.62 18.11
C ILE A 566 -7.38 -58.70 17.78
N ASP A 567 -7.07 -59.96 18.10
CA ASP A 567 -8.02 -61.06 18.12
C ASP A 567 -8.18 -61.59 19.55
N GLU A 568 -9.35 -61.35 20.15
CA GLU A 568 -9.72 -61.79 21.51
C GLU A 568 -10.66 -63.00 21.49
N GLY A 569 -10.65 -63.79 20.41
CA GLY A 569 -11.45 -65.00 20.24
C GLY A 569 -12.75 -64.81 19.47
N ASN A 570 -13.05 -63.57 19.06
CA ASN A 570 -14.22 -63.20 18.25
C ASN A 570 -13.83 -62.76 16.82
N GLY A 571 -12.56 -62.93 16.42
CA GLY A 571 -11.99 -62.44 15.16
C GLY A 571 -11.19 -61.14 15.33
N ILE A 572 -10.60 -60.65 14.23
CA ILE A 572 -9.73 -59.47 14.26
C ILE A 572 -10.55 -58.18 14.32
N GLY A 573 -10.36 -57.38 15.37
CA GLY A 573 -10.85 -56.00 15.51
C GLY A 573 -9.71 -55.01 15.73
N TRP A 574 -10.02 -53.71 15.76
CA TRP A 574 -9.03 -52.63 15.90
C TRP A 574 -9.30 -51.82 17.17
N ARG A 575 -8.40 -51.86 18.15
CA ARG A 575 -8.49 -51.05 19.37
C ARG A 575 -7.38 -50.00 19.41
N LEU A 576 -7.57 -48.89 20.11
CA LEU A 576 -6.46 -48.00 20.45
C LEU A 576 -5.32 -48.82 21.09
N LYS A 577 -4.10 -48.59 20.63
CA LYS A 577 -2.95 -49.39 21.06
C LYS A 577 -2.69 -49.23 22.57
N GLY A 578 -2.20 -50.27 23.23
CA GLY A 578 -1.75 -50.21 24.63
C GLY A 578 -2.89 -50.09 25.67
N ARG A 579 -4.10 -50.51 25.29
CA ARG A 579 -5.27 -50.49 26.18
C ARG A 579 -5.32 -51.76 27.01
N ASP A 580 -5.57 -51.56 28.30
CA ASP A 580 -5.72 -52.65 29.28
C ASP A 580 -6.94 -53.52 28.93
N PRO A 581 -6.74 -54.79 28.51
CA PRO A 581 -7.84 -55.67 28.11
C PRO A 581 -8.85 -55.94 29.23
N GLU A 582 -8.47 -55.86 30.51
CA GLU A 582 -9.40 -56.10 31.62
C GLU A 582 -10.50 -55.03 31.75
N LYS A 583 -10.33 -53.89 31.07
CA LYS A 583 -11.27 -52.76 31.10
C LYS A 583 -12.28 -52.74 29.96
N TYR A 584 -12.17 -53.68 29.02
CA TYR A 584 -13.04 -53.79 27.85
C TYR A 584 -13.48 -55.25 27.70
N GLY A 585 -14.65 -55.47 27.10
CA GLY A 585 -15.00 -56.80 26.62
C GLY A 585 -14.20 -57.19 25.38
N ASN A 586 -14.25 -58.48 25.04
CA ASN A 586 -13.59 -59.01 23.86
C ASN A 586 -14.06 -58.28 22.59
N ILE A 587 -13.14 -57.68 21.85
CA ILE A 587 -13.42 -56.93 20.63
C ILE A 587 -14.08 -57.83 19.58
N GLY A 588 -15.08 -57.29 18.87
CA GLY A 588 -15.76 -58.01 17.78
C GLY A 588 -14.92 -58.07 16.50
N SER A 589 -15.16 -59.07 15.65
CA SER A 589 -14.60 -59.12 14.29
C SER A 589 -14.95 -57.86 13.50
N ASN A 590 -13.95 -57.25 12.84
CA ASN A 590 -14.03 -55.97 12.13
C ASN A 590 -14.55 -54.80 12.98
N ALA A 591 -14.57 -54.91 14.31
CA ALA A 591 -14.98 -53.82 15.18
C ALA A 591 -13.86 -52.77 15.32
N VAL A 592 -14.24 -51.54 15.65
CA VAL A 592 -13.31 -50.44 15.92
C VAL A 592 -13.62 -49.85 17.30
N ASP A 593 -12.68 -50.00 18.22
CA ASP A 593 -12.79 -49.56 19.60
C ASP A 593 -11.83 -48.39 19.90
N LEU A 594 -12.39 -47.19 19.89
CA LEU A 594 -11.78 -45.92 20.27
C LEU A 594 -12.28 -45.43 21.65
N SER A 595 -12.93 -46.30 22.43
CA SER A 595 -13.48 -45.94 23.75
C SER A 595 -12.37 -45.60 24.74
N TYR A 596 -12.64 -45.33 26.02
CA TYR A 596 -11.70 -45.43 27.14
C TYR A 596 -12.48 -45.71 28.43
N SER A 597 -12.00 -46.65 29.24
CA SER A 597 -12.63 -47.11 30.49
C SER A 597 -11.66 -46.97 31.67
N PHE A 598 -12.15 -46.47 32.81
CA PHE A 598 -11.35 -46.39 34.03
C PHE A 598 -11.43 -47.68 34.85
N TYR A 599 -12.56 -48.40 34.75
CA TYR A 599 -12.90 -49.59 35.54
C TYR A 599 -12.85 -50.88 34.71
N ALA A 600 -12.67 -52.02 35.39
CA ALA A 600 -12.78 -53.34 34.77
C ALA A 600 -14.21 -53.56 34.27
N SER A 601 -14.35 -54.05 33.04
CA SER A 601 -15.65 -54.29 32.40
C SER A 601 -15.50 -55.31 31.28
N ASP A 602 -16.47 -56.21 31.18
CA ASP A 602 -16.61 -57.19 30.09
C ASP A 602 -17.59 -56.74 29.00
N THR A 603 -18.16 -55.53 29.13
CA THR A 603 -19.20 -54.98 28.25
C THR A 603 -18.82 -53.66 27.59
N ASN A 604 -17.78 -52.97 28.08
CA ASN A 604 -17.31 -51.71 27.51
C ASN A 604 -16.49 -51.94 26.24
N GLY A 605 -16.64 -51.06 25.26
CA GLY A 605 -15.92 -51.11 23.98
C GLY A 605 -16.79 -51.55 22.80
N ALA A 606 -16.14 -51.94 21.70
CA ALA A 606 -16.78 -52.38 20.45
C ALA A 606 -16.81 -53.92 20.38
N LEU A 607 -17.80 -54.54 21.04
CA LEU A 607 -17.89 -55.99 21.22
C LEU A 607 -18.63 -56.69 20.08
N GLY A 608 -19.59 -56.01 19.45
CA GLY A 608 -20.34 -56.57 18.33
C GLY A 608 -19.51 -56.70 17.05
N ILE A 609 -19.84 -57.66 16.19
CA ILE A 609 -19.23 -57.78 14.86
C ILE A 609 -19.52 -56.51 14.05
N ASN A 610 -18.52 -55.94 13.37
CA ASN A 610 -18.59 -54.66 12.65
C ASN A 610 -19.07 -53.47 13.53
N SER A 611 -18.91 -53.54 14.85
CA SER A 611 -19.34 -52.46 15.75
C SER A 611 -18.31 -51.32 15.82
N PHE A 612 -18.75 -50.14 16.24
CA PHE A 612 -17.89 -48.97 16.46
C PHE A 612 -18.17 -48.37 17.84
N SER A 613 -17.12 -48.12 18.61
CA SER A 613 -17.25 -47.54 19.96
C SER A 613 -16.25 -46.42 20.19
N ILE A 614 -16.68 -45.26 20.71
CA ILE A 614 -15.81 -44.12 21.04
C ILE A 614 -16.36 -43.32 22.22
N GLY A 615 -15.49 -42.80 23.09
CA GLY A 615 -15.88 -42.04 24.29
C GLY A 615 -15.59 -42.77 25.59
N ASN A 616 -16.10 -42.26 26.72
CA ASN A 616 -15.81 -42.81 28.05
C ASN A 616 -16.80 -43.90 28.44
N GLU A 617 -16.34 -45.13 28.61
CA GLU A 617 -17.17 -46.28 29.01
C GLU A 617 -18.42 -46.53 28.13
N PRO A 618 -18.39 -46.36 26.78
CA PRO A 618 -19.45 -46.80 25.88
C PRO A 618 -19.48 -48.32 25.72
N SER A 619 -20.64 -48.87 25.35
CA SER A 619 -20.87 -50.29 25.07
C SER A 619 -21.58 -50.46 23.72
N ALA A 620 -20.89 -51.01 22.73
CA ALA A 620 -21.45 -51.38 21.43
C ALA A 620 -21.46 -52.91 21.29
N THR A 621 -22.43 -53.58 21.92
CA THR A 621 -22.51 -55.05 21.97
C THR A 621 -23.32 -55.66 20.83
N GLY A 622 -24.19 -54.88 20.19
CA GLY A 622 -24.97 -55.32 19.04
C GLY A 622 -24.13 -55.50 17.78
N ILE A 623 -24.51 -56.44 16.90
CA ILE A 623 -23.88 -56.59 15.57
C ILE A 623 -24.14 -55.30 14.76
N SER A 624 -23.11 -54.77 14.11
CA SER A 624 -23.14 -53.50 13.36
C SER A 624 -23.61 -52.30 14.19
N SER A 625 -23.45 -52.36 15.52
CA SER A 625 -23.87 -51.29 16.43
C SER A 625 -22.85 -50.16 16.53
N ILE A 626 -23.30 -48.96 16.91
CA ILE A 626 -22.44 -47.79 17.09
C ILE A 626 -22.72 -47.16 18.45
N ALA A 627 -21.72 -47.06 19.33
CA ALA A 627 -21.82 -46.35 20.61
C ALA A 627 -20.82 -45.18 20.67
N MET A 628 -21.30 -43.95 20.80
CA MET A 628 -20.46 -42.76 20.85
C MET A 628 -20.82 -41.85 22.02
N GLY A 629 -19.87 -41.55 22.90
CA GLY A 629 -20.07 -40.68 24.05
C GLY A 629 -19.90 -41.42 25.38
N THR A 630 -20.12 -40.71 26.48
CA THR A 630 -19.90 -41.27 27.82
C THR A 630 -21.08 -42.15 28.24
N TYR A 631 -20.86 -43.42 28.58
CA TYR A 631 -21.92 -44.38 28.92
C TYR A 631 -22.96 -44.63 27.80
N ALA A 632 -22.63 -44.37 26.54
CA ALA A 632 -23.52 -44.69 25.42
C ALA A 632 -23.65 -46.21 25.26
N ASN A 633 -24.86 -46.76 25.20
CA ASN A 633 -25.13 -48.19 25.09
C ASN A 633 -25.89 -48.50 23.80
N ALA A 634 -25.30 -49.28 22.90
CA ALA A 634 -25.92 -49.77 21.67
C ALA A 634 -25.88 -51.31 21.67
N SER A 635 -26.97 -51.92 22.13
CA SER A 635 -26.98 -53.35 22.52
C SER A 635 -27.69 -54.29 21.55
N ALA A 636 -28.39 -53.77 20.54
CA ALA A 636 -29.16 -54.56 19.57
C ALA A 636 -28.54 -54.49 18.16
N TYR A 637 -28.97 -55.39 17.28
CA TYR A 637 -28.50 -55.43 15.89
C TYR A 637 -28.77 -54.08 15.20
N GLY A 638 -27.73 -53.48 14.61
CA GLY A 638 -27.80 -52.21 13.90
C GLY A 638 -28.15 -50.99 14.76
N SER A 639 -28.15 -51.11 16.10
CA SER A 639 -28.54 -50.01 16.97
C SER A 639 -27.42 -48.96 17.10
N MET A 640 -27.81 -47.70 17.30
CA MET A 640 -26.86 -46.58 17.37
C MET A 640 -27.17 -45.65 18.54
N ALA A 641 -26.22 -45.50 19.46
CA ALA A 641 -26.32 -44.63 20.62
C ALA A 641 -25.25 -43.52 20.57
N PHE A 642 -25.66 -42.26 20.67
CA PHE A 642 -24.80 -41.09 20.64
C PHE A 642 -25.13 -40.14 21.81
N GLY A 643 -24.18 -39.84 22.70
CA GLY A 643 -24.36 -38.87 23.79
C GLY A 643 -24.05 -39.44 25.17
N PHE A 644 -24.30 -38.64 26.22
CA PHE A 644 -24.10 -39.08 27.61
C PHE A 644 -25.25 -39.99 28.02
N ASN A 645 -24.95 -41.24 28.39
CA ASN A 645 -25.91 -42.22 28.90
C ASN A 645 -27.12 -42.43 27.95
N SER A 646 -26.89 -42.33 26.64
CA SER A 646 -27.86 -42.69 25.61
C SER A 646 -27.95 -44.21 25.46
N ASP A 647 -29.16 -44.75 25.29
CA ASP A 647 -29.42 -46.19 25.28
C ASP A 647 -30.25 -46.59 24.04
N ALA A 648 -29.64 -47.31 23.10
CA ALA A 648 -30.26 -47.84 21.89
C ALA A 648 -30.35 -49.37 22.00
N ALA A 649 -31.45 -49.85 22.61
CA ALA A 649 -31.67 -51.26 22.95
C ALA A 649 -32.59 -52.01 21.98
N GLY A 650 -33.24 -51.33 21.05
CA GLY A 650 -34.07 -51.94 20.00
C GLY A 650 -33.29 -52.23 18.70
N GLU A 651 -33.76 -53.20 17.92
CA GLU A 651 -33.16 -53.51 16.61
C GLU A 651 -33.24 -52.30 15.67
N ASN A 652 -32.13 -51.91 15.03
CA ASN A 652 -32.04 -50.72 14.19
C ASN A 652 -32.50 -49.42 14.88
N SER A 653 -32.48 -49.37 16.22
CA SER A 653 -32.90 -48.19 16.97
C SER A 653 -31.80 -47.13 17.06
N VAL A 654 -32.19 -45.88 17.23
CA VAL A 654 -31.25 -44.74 17.25
C VAL A 654 -31.53 -43.85 18.45
N ALA A 655 -30.60 -43.75 19.40
CA ALA A 655 -30.68 -42.85 20.54
C ALA A 655 -29.60 -41.77 20.45
N ILE A 656 -29.98 -40.49 20.31
CA ILE A 656 -29.04 -39.37 20.21
C ILE A 656 -29.36 -38.30 21.26
N GLY A 657 -28.45 -38.04 22.18
CA GLY A 657 -28.53 -37.00 23.19
C GLY A 657 -28.31 -37.53 24.60
N VAL A 658 -28.55 -36.69 25.60
CA VAL A 658 -28.24 -37.01 27.01
C VAL A 658 -29.42 -37.76 27.62
N TYR A 659 -29.22 -38.98 28.10
CA TYR A 659 -30.29 -39.86 28.61
C TYR A 659 -31.39 -40.21 27.58
N ALA A 660 -31.10 -40.12 26.27
CA ALA A 660 -32.04 -40.56 25.24
C ALA A 660 -32.14 -42.10 25.25
N ASN A 661 -33.34 -42.67 25.19
CA ASN A 661 -33.58 -44.11 25.22
C ASN A 661 -34.45 -44.51 24.01
N ALA A 662 -33.94 -45.38 23.15
CA ALA A 662 -34.64 -45.98 22.02
C ALA A 662 -34.69 -47.51 22.20
N SER A 663 -35.69 -48.00 22.91
CA SER A 663 -35.81 -49.40 23.34
C SER A 663 -36.61 -50.30 22.40
N ALA A 664 -37.41 -49.74 21.49
CA ALA A 664 -38.18 -50.50 20.51
C ALA A 664 -37.47 -50.64 19.16
N SER A 665 -37.88 -51.63 18.36
CA SER A 665 -37.27 -51.85 17.04
C SER A 665 -37.64 -50.72 16.07
N ASN A 666 -36.65 -50.26 15.31
CA ASN A 666 -36.72 -49.12 14.40
C ASN A 666 -37.13 -47.80 15.08
N SER A 667 -37.06 -47.70 16.41
CA SER A 667 -37.39 -46.47 17.12
C SER A 667 -36.22 -45.50 17.14
N MET A 668 -36.52 -44.21 17.23
CA MET A 668 -35.51 -43.15 17.25
C MET A 668 -35.83 -42.13 18.34
N ALA A 669 -34.90 -41.90 19.26
CA ALA A 669 -35.02 -40.92 20.34
C ALA A 669 -33.93 -39.85 20.22
N PHE A 670 -34.30 -38.58 20.07
CA PHE A 670 -33.38 -37.45 19.94
C PHE A 670 -33.61 -36.39 21.02
N GLY A 671 -32.57 -36.05 21.79
CA GLY A 671 -32.56 -34.93 22.73
C GLY A 671 -32.28 -35.33 24.18
N TYR A 672 -32.88 -34.63 25.15
CA TYR A 672 -32.54 -34.79 26.57
C TYR A 672 -33.61 -35.61 27.31
N GLY A 673 -33.28 -36.81 27.77
CA GLY A 673 -34.20 -37.66 28.56
C GLY A 673 -35.42 -38.16 27.78
N THR A 674 -35.34 -38.19 26.45
CA THR A 674 -36.41 -38.69 25.58
C THR A 674 -36.43 -40.22 25.55
N ILE A 675 -37.61 -40.82 25.43
CA ILE A 675 -37.86 -42.26 25.42
C ILE A 675 -38.71 -42.59 24.18
N ALA A 676 -38.21 -43.50 23.33
CA ALA A 676 -38.89 -44.04 22.15
C ALA A 676 -39.01 -45.56 22.30
N ASP A 677 -40.11 -45.99 22.91
CA ASP A 677 -40.42 -47.38 23.31
C ASP A 677 -41.50 -48.06 22.44
N ASP A 678 -41.95 -47.38 21.38
CA ASP A 678 -42.87 -47.92 20.37
C ASP A 678 -42.16 -48.23 19.03
N TYR A 679 -42.63 -49.26 18.32
CA TYR A 679 -42.10 -49.65 17.01
C TYR A 679 -42.20 -48.52 15.98
N TYR A 680 -41.10 -48.24 15.27
CA TYR A 680 -40.99 -47.17 14.28
C TYR A 680 -41.24 -45.75 14.83
N SER A 681 -41.29 -45.58 16.16
CA SER A 681 -41.54 -44.27 16.77
C SER A 681 -40.35 -43.33 16.61
N THR A 682 -40.61 -42.05 16.40
CA THR A 682 -39.59 -40.99 16.40
C THR A 682 -39.93 -39.94 17.45
N VAL A 683 -39.07 -39.80 18.45
CA VAL A 683 -39.26 -38.89 19.56
C VAL A 683 -38.15 -37.85 19.55
N ILE A 684 -38.49 -36.58 19.63
CA ILE A 684 -37.52 -35.47 19.67
C ILE A 684 -37.79 -34.52 20.85
N GLY A 685 -36.78 -33.78 21.32
CA GLY A 685 -36.96 -32.69 22.29
C GLY A 685 -36.40 -33.00 23.68
N ARG A 686 -37.17 -32.73 24.74
CA ARG A 686 -36.75 -33.09 26.11
C ARG A 686 -37.88 -33.71 26.92
N TYR A 687 -37.56 -34.73 27.70
CA TYR A 687 -38.46 -35.37 28.66
C TYR A 687 -39.89 -35.59 28.10
N ASN A 688 -40.01 -36.33 27.01
CA ASN A 688 -41.33 -36.75 26.51
C ASN A 688 -41.99 -37.70 27.52
N ASP A 689 -43.31 -37.71 27.53
CA ASP A 689 -44.09 -38.68 28.30
C ASP A 689 -44.29 -39.94 27.45
N ALA A 690 -43.73 -41.06 27.93
CA ALA A 690 -43.70 -42.35 27.26
C ALA A 690 -44.73 -43.34 27.83
N ASN A 691 -45.45 -42.97 28.89
CA ASN A 691 -46.40 -43.89 29.56
C ASN A 691 -47.75 -44.03 28.82
N ILE A 692 -47.90 -43.41 27.65
CA ILE A 692 -49.23 -43.09 27.11
C ILE A 692 -49.64 -43.93 25.88
N SER A 693 -48.74 -44.66 25.21
CA SER A 693 -49.09 -45.32 23.93
C SER A 693 -48.39 -46.66 23.70
N SER A 694 -49.07 -47.53 22.93
CA SER A 694 -48.51 -48.75 22.34
C SER A 694 -48.33 -48.64 20.81
N GLN A 695 -48.52 -47.45 20.23
CA GLN A 695 -48.56 -47.19 18.78
C GLN A 695 -48.17 -45.75 18.37
N THR A 696 -47.22 -45.12 19.05
CA THR A 696 -46.73 -43.78 18.71
C THR A 696 -45.89 -43.84 17.45
N LEU A 697 -46.13 -42.91 16.51
CA LEU A 697 -45.27 -42.72 15.34
C LEU A 697 -44.32 -41.54 15.52
N PHE A 698 -44.78 -40.43 16.08
CA PHE A 698 -43.95 -39.24 16.29
C PHE A 698 -44.34 -38.46 17.55
N GLN A 699 -43.37 -38.03 18.34
CA GLN A 699 -43.59 -37.16 19.50
C GLN A 699 -42.54 -36.04 19.59
N VAL A 700 -42.96 -34.90 20.12
CA VAL A 700 -42.07 -33.81 20.53
C VAL A 700 -42.22 -33.58 22.03
N GLY A 701 -41.20 -33.93 22.80
CA GLY A 701 -41.15 -33.73 24.25
C GLY A 701 -40.83 -32.27 24.63
N ASN A 702 -41.57 -31.72 25.59
CA ASN A 702 -41.33 -30.41 26.19
C ASN A 702 -41.34 -30.43 27.73
N GLY A 703 -41.26 -31.61 28.35
CA GLY A 703 -41.24 -31.79 29.80
C GLY A 703 -40.08 -31.06 30.49
N THR A 704 -40.17 -30.79 31.78
CA THR A 704 -39.14 -30.04 32.54
C THR A 704 -38.19 -30.93 33.33
N GLY A 705 -38.51 -32.23 33.47
CA GLY A 705 -37.72 -33.19 34.23
C GLY A 705 -38.27 -34.60 34.10
N THR A 706 -37.63 -35.59 34.73
CA THR A 706 -38.09 -36.99 34.72
C THR A 706 -39.42 -37.19 35.46
N ALA A 707 -39.74 -36.35 36.43
CA ALA A 707 -41.03 -36.32 37.13
C ALA A 707 -42.11 -35.52 36.38
N ASP A 708 -41.71 -34.59 35.51
CA ASP A 708 -42.58 -33.66 34.79
C ASP A 708 -42.43 -33.86 33.27
N ARG A 709 -42.58 -35.10 32.82
CA ARG A 709 -42.56 -35.45 31.40
C ARG A 709 -43.81 -34.91 30.71
N SER A 710 -43.66 -34.47 29.46
CA SER A 710 -44.81 -34.01 28.67
C SER A 710 -44.48 -33.91 27.18
N ASN A 711 -45.53 -34.03 26.36
CA ASN A 711 -45.46 -33.95 24.90
C ASN A 711 -46.19 -32.69 24.41
N VAL A 712 -45.57 -31.92 23.51
CA VAL A 712 -46.21 -30.78 22.83
C VAL A 712 -46.85 -31.19 21.51
N ILE A 713 -46.36 -32.26 20.89
CA ILE A 713 -46.95 -32.88 19.70
C ILE A 713 -46.91 -34.38 19.91
N THR A 714 -48.02 -35.06 19.64
CA THR A 714 -48.10 -36.52 19.58
C THR A 714 -48.83 -36.92 18.30
N VAL A 715 -48.26 -37.86 17.54
CA VAL A 715 -48.83 -38.44 16.33
C VAL A 715 -48.83 -39.95 16.48
N LEU A 716 -50.00 -40.55 16.34
CA LEU A 716 -50.20 -42.00 16.42
C LEU A 716 -50.20 -42.66 15.03
N GLN A 717 -49.91 -43.96 15.01
CA GLN A 717 -49.90 -44.76 13.78
C GLN A 717 -51.25 -44.75 13.02
N ASN A 718 -52.37 -44.51 13.71
CA ASN A 718 -53.70 -44.38 13.11
C ASN A 718 -53.98 -42.99 12.48
N GLY A 719 -53.03 -42.05 12.56
CA GLY A 719 -53.12 -40.70 12.00
C GLY A 719 -53.58 -39.63 13.00
N TYR A 720 -54.00 -40.00 14.21
CA TYR A 720 -54.46 -39.05 15.21
C TYR A 720 -53.31 -38.19 15.73
N THR A 721 -53.52 -36.87 15.74
CA THR A 721 -52.50 -35.89 16.11
C THR A 721 -53.00 -34.96 17.21
N SER A 722 -52.23 -34.78 18.28
CA SER A 722 -52.45 -33.71 19.25
C SER A 722 -51.36 -32.65 19.21
N VAL A 723 -51.74 -31.41 19.52
CA VAL A 723 -50.83 -30.28 19.75
C VAL A 723 -51.18 -29.61 21.08
N GLY A 724 -50.17 -29.36 21.92
CA GLY A 724 -50.31 -28.79 23.27
C GLY A 724 -49.70 -29.71 24.34
N LYS A 725 -49.35 -29.15 25.50
CA LYS A 725 -48.73 -29.89 26.61
C LYS A 725 -49.71 -30.92 27.18
N HIS A 726 -49.44 -32.22 27.07
CA HIS A 726 -50.38 -33.23 27.57
C HIS A 726 -49.76 -34.58 28.00
N ASN A 727 -50.54 -35.34 28.79
CA ASN A 727 -50.27 -36.69 29.29
C ASN A 727 -51.40 -37.69 28.92
N GLU A 728 -52.19 -37.40 27.88
CA GLU A 728 -53.18 -38.34 27.31
C GLU A 728 -53.13 -38.32 25.78
N GLU A 729 -53.55 -39.44 25.17
CA GLU A 729 -53.48 -39.69 23.74
C GLU A 729 -54.52 -38.88 22.93
N PRO A 730 -54.20 -38.42 21.70
CA PRO A 730 -55.22 -37.87 20.81
C PRO A 730 -56.26 -38.92 20.48
N THR A 731 -57.53 -38.52 20.55
CA THR A 731 -58.68 -39.42 20.28
C THR A 731 -59.33 -39.16 18.92
N THR A 732 -58.78 -38.23 18.14
CA THR A 732 -59.31 -37.78 16.85
C THR A 732 -58.18 -37.32 15.94
N ASP A 733 -58.46 -37.14 14.64
CA ASP A 733 -57.49 -36.76 13.60
C ASP A 733 -56.62 -35.56 13.99
N PHE A 734 -57.23 -34.51 14.57
CA PHE A 734 -56.52 -33.35 15.08
C PHE A 734 -57.14 -32.80 16.36
N GLN A 735 -56.37 -32.81 17.44
CA GLN A 735 -56.75 -32.35 18.77
C GLN A 735 -55.84 -31.21 19.21
N VAL A 736 -56.41 -30.09 19.66
CA VAL A 736 -55.64 -28.99 20.28
C VAL A 736 -55.91 -29.01 21.78
N TYR A 737 -54.89 -29.35 22.56
CA TYR A 737 -54.93 -29.24 24.01
C TYR A 737 -54.42 -27.86 24.43
N HIS A 738 -55.17 -27.16 25.28
CA HIS A 738 -54.81 -25.80 25.69
C HIS A 738 -55.16 -25.55 27.16
N ASP A 739 -54.40 -24.66 27.79
CA ASP A 739 -54.70 -24.18 29.14
C ASP A 739 -55.98 -23.32 29.18
N ASN A 740 -56.48 -23.05 30.38
CA ASN A 740 -57.69 -22.24 30.59
C ASN A 740 -57.54 -20.80 30.03
N GLY A 741 -58.67 -20.17 29.69
CA GLY A 741 -58.74 -19.00 28.78
C GLY A 741 -58.00 -17.71 29.22
N GLY A 742 -57.03 -17.28 28.41
CA GLY A 742 -56.44 -15.94 28.35
C GLY A 742 -56.48 -15.36 26.93
N THR A 743 -55.76 -14.29 26.59
CA THR A 743 -55.65 -13.76 25.19
C THR A 743 -54.78 -14.61 24.27
N GLU A 744 -54.09 -15.63 24.80
CA GLU A 744 -53.02 -16.34 24.09
C GLU A 744 -53.29 -17.84 23.85
N ASN A 745 -54.17 -18.48 24.64
CA ASN A 745 -54.43 -19.93 24.57
C ASN A 745 -55.50 -20.33 23.54
N GLY A 746 -55.43 -21.56 23.01
CA GLY A 746 -56.39 -22.14 22.07
C GLY A 746 -55.90 -22.28 20.63
N PHE A 747 -56.80 -22.63 19.70
CA PHE A 747 -56.50 -22.76 18.28
C PHE A 747 -56.61 -21.41 17.56
N LYS A 748 -55.56 -20.97 16.88
CA LYS A 748 -55.50 -19.69 16.17
C LYS A 748 -55.23 -19.88 14.68
N LEU A 749 -56.10 -19.34 13.84
CA LEU A 749 -55.93 -19.23 12.39
C LEU A 749 -55.46 -17.82 12.05
N LEU A 750 -54.20 -17.69 11.58
CA LEU A 750 -53.55 -16.41 11.32
C LEU A 750 -53.27 -16.20 9.83
N ASN A 751 -53.65 -15.03 9.30
CA ASN A 751 -53.35 -14.61 7.93
C ASN A 751 -51.99 -13.88 7.87
N LYS A 752 -51.19 -14.16 6.83
CA LYS A 752 -49.84 -13.58 6.61
C LYS A 752 -49.83 -12.14 6.06
N GLY A 753 -50.98 -11.57 5.71
CA GLY A 753 -51.10 -10.22 5.15
C GLY A 753 -50.64 -9.11 6.11
N ALA A 754 -50.47 -7.89 5.58
CA ALA A 754 -49.92 -6.73 6.32
C ALA A 754 -50.62 -6.46 7.67
N ASN A 755 -51.92 -6.71 7.77
CA ASN A 755 -52.72 -6.49 8.98
C ASN A 755 -52.68 -7.66 9.99
N LYS A 756 -52.11 -8.81 9.61
CA LYS A 756 -52.03 -10.03 10.43
C LYS A 756 -53.37 -10.40 11.08
N ASN A 757 -54.44 -10.39 10.28
CA ASN A 757 -55.78 -10.72 10.77
C ASN A 757 -55.86 -12.19 11.21
N TRP A 758 -56.62 -12.49 12.27
CA TRP A 758 -56.76 -13.85 12.77
C TRP A 758 -58.09 -14.13 13.45
N TRP A 759 -58.44 -15.41 13.51
CA TRP A 759 -59.48 -15.96 14.39
C TRP A 759 -58.86 -16.89 15.42
N ARG A 760 -59.42 -16.90 16.63
CA ARG A 760 -59.01 -17.78 17.71
C ARG A 760 -60.20 -18.39 18.43
N PHE A 761 -60.07 -19.67 18.74
CA PHE A 761 -61.08 -20.52 19.35
C PHE A 761 -60.48 -21.20 20.59
N TYR A 762 -61.20 -21.21 21.70
CA TYR A 762 -60.81 -21.99 22.89
C TYR A 762 -62.04 -22.35 23.73
N THR A 763 -61.93 -23.40 24.55
CA THR A 763 -62.97 -23.80 25.51
C THR A 763 -62.65 -23.30 26.92
N LEU A 764 -63.64 -22.83 27.69
CA LEU A 764 -63.41 -22.49 29.10
C LEU A 764 -63.51 -23.74 29.96
N ASN A 765 -62.53 -23.95 30.85
CA ASN A 765 -62.57 -25.09 31.78
C ASN A 765 -63.82 -25.05 32.68
N SER A 766 -64.22 -23.87 33.15
CA SER A 766 -65.34 -23.73 34.10
C SER A 766 -66.72 -24.10 33.57
N ASN A 767 -66.94 -24.11 32.25
CA ASN A 767 -68.26 -24.38 31.65
C ASN A 767 -68.23 -25.10 30.30
N GLY A 768 -67.06 -25.43 29.76
CA GLY A 768 -66.87 -26.11 28.47
C GLY A 768 -67.27 -25.33 27.22
N SER A 769 -67.75 -24.09 27.35
CA SER A 769 -68.28 -23.31 26.21
C SER A 769 -67.17 -22.86 25.28
N LEU A 770 -67.44 -22.79 23.98
CA LEU A 770 -66.49 -22.39 22.94
C LEU A 770 -66.52 -20.87 22.74
N TYR A 771 -65.40 -20.19 22.94
CA TYR A 771 -65.27 -18.73 22.77
C TYR A 771 -64.54 -18.37 21.48
N LEU A 772 -65.02 -17.31 20.82
CA LEU A 772 -64.49 -16.81 19.55
C LEU A 772 -63.93 -15.40 19.72
N TYR A 773 -62.69 -15.23 19.27
CA TYR A 773 -61.99 -13.95 19.21
C TYR A 773 -61.50 -13.72 17.79
N SER A 774 -61.48 -12.46 17.36
CA SER A 774 -60.87 -12.09 16.11
C SER A 774 -60.06 -10.79 16.23
N LYS A 775 -59.07 -10.66 15.35
CA LYS A 775 -58.38 -9.41 15.10
C LYS A 775 -58.61 -9.03 13.64
N ALA A 776 -59.46 -8.03 13.43
CA ALA A 776 -59.71 -7.41 12.14
C ALA A 776 -59.67 -5.90 12.34
N GLY A 777 -58.76 -5.20 11.64
CA GLY A 777 -58.60 -3.75 11.76
C GLY A 777 -57.73 -3.24 12.93
N GLY A 778 -56.82 -4.08 13.45
CA GLY A 778 -55.76 -3.65 14.39
C GLY A 778 -55.98 -3.99 15.86
N ASN A 779 -57.23 -4.18 16.32
CA ASN A 779 -57.56 -4.51 17.71
C ASN A 779 -58.09 -5.95 17.86
N THR A 780 -57.78 -6.58 18.99
CA THR A 780 -58.28 -7.91 19.37
C THR A 780 -59.64 -7.75 20.07
N ASN A 781 -60.71 -8.30 19.48
CA ASN A 781 -62.05 -8.18 20.03
C ASN A 781 -62.69 -9.58 20.26
N PRO A 782 -63.44 -9.76 21.36
CA PRO A 782 -64.35 -10.90 21.47
C PRO A 782 -65.43 -10.77 20.39
N VAL A 783 -65.87 -11.89 19.82
CA VAL A 783 -66.91 -11.91 18.78
C VAL A 783 -68.19 -12.56 19.30
N GLY A 784 -68.06 -13.63 20.08
CA GLY A 784 -69.17 -14.35 20.67
C GLY A 784 -68.74 -15.69 21.25
N SER A 785 -69.71 -16.49 21.68
CA SER A 785 -69.47 -17.85 22.19
C SER A 785 -70.61 -18.80 21.86
N PHE A 786 -70.32 -20.10 21.86
CA PHE A 786 -71.32 -21.18 21.82
C PHE A 786 -71.40 -21.84 23.19
N ASN A 787 -72.61 -21.98 23.72
CA ASN A 787 -72.84 -22.70 24.96
C ASN A 787 -72.57 -24.20 24.77
N SER A 788 -71.82 -24.81 25.69
CA SER A 788 -71.41 -26.22 25.61
C SER A 788 -72.56 -27.22 25.66
N THR A 789 -73.68 -26.89 26.30
CA THR A 789 -74.82 -27.79 26.46
C THR A 789 -75.87 -27.58 25.37
N SER A 790 -76.27 -26.34 25.11
CA SER A 790 -77.36 -26.04 24.17
C SER A 790 -76.89 -25.81 22.74
N GLY A 791 -75.59 -25.59 22.50
CA GLY A 791 -75.05 -25.22 21.20
C GLY A 791 -75.48 -23.82 20.72
N VAL A 792 -76.20 -23.05 21.55
CA VAL A 792 -76.71 -21.72 21.17
C VAL A 792 -75.55 -20.74 21.03
N TYR A 793 -75.50 -20.07 19.88
CA TYR A 793 -74.58 -18.97 19.62
C TYR A 793 -75.06 -17.68 20.29
N SER A 794 -74.16 -17.05 21.04
CA SER A 794 -74.37 -15.73 21.64
C SER A 794 -73.41 -14.73 21.01
N ALA A 795 -73.95 -13.83 20.18
CA ALA A 795 -73.18 -12.75 19.57
C ALA A 795 -72.83 -11.65 20.59
N LEU A 796 -71.65 -11.03 20.46
CA LEU A 796 -71.31 -9.86 21.26
C LEU A 796 -72.25 -8.69 20.92
N SER A 797 -73.01 -8.23 21.90
CA SER A 797 -73.95 -7.12 21.73
C SER A 797 -73.93 -6.14 22.91
N ASP A 798 -72.75 -5.84 23.44
CA ASP A 798 -72.58 -4.84 24.50
C ASP A 798 -72.63 -3.41 23.92
N ARG A 799 -73.27 -2.47 24.63
CA ARG A 799 -73.37 -1.07 24.18
C ARG A 799 -72.00 -0.41 24.04
N ARG A 800 -70.99 -0.84 24.81
CA ARG A 800 -69.61 -0.29 24.80
C ARG A 800 -68.85 -0.59 23.51
N VAL A 801 -69.29 -1.58 22.73
CA VAL A 801 -68.64 -1.98 21.47
C VAL A 801 -69.44 -1.60 20.23
N LYS A 802 -70.49 -0.77 20.38
CA LYS A 802 -71.39 -0.32 19.30
C LYS A 802 -71.56 1.20 19.34
N ASP A 803 -71.70 1.84 18.19
CA ASP A 803 -71.96 3.27 18.04
C ASP A 803 -73.09 3.56 17.02
N ASN A 804 -73.42 4.84 16.80
CA ASN A 804 -74.36 5.32 15.75
C ASN A 804 -75.74 4.63 15.71
N PHE A 805 -76.42 4.49 16.85
CA PHE A 805 -77.74 3.87 16.97
C PHE A 805 -78.83 4.66 16.21
N LYS A 806 -79.60 3.99 15.34
CA LYS A 806 -80.75 4.53 14.58
C LYS A 806 -81.94 3.58 14.66
N ASP A 807 -83.15 4.11 14.55
CA ASP A 807 -84.37 3.29 14.48
C ASP A 807 -84.43 2.50 13.17
N LEU A 808 -84.90 1.24 13.25
CA LEU A 808 -85.02 0.36 12.09
C LEU A 808 -86.22 0.80 11.22
N TYR A 809 -85.95 1.11 9.95
CA TYR A 809 -86.98 1.38 8.95
C TYR A 809 -87.72 0.09 8.56
N PHE A 810 -89.06 0.16 8.45
CA PHE A 810 -89.88 -0.99 8.05
C PHE A 810 -91.06 -0.54 7.18
N ASN A 811 -91.35 -1.32 6.13
CA ASN A 811 -92.48 -1.12 5.23
C ASN A 811 -93.07 -2.48 4.82
N TRP A 812 -94.38 -2.66 5.00
CA TRP A 812 -95.10 -3.88 4.65
C TRP A 812 -95.02 -4.26 3.18
N GLN A 813 -95.06 -3.29 2.27
CA GLN A 813 -94.99 -3.56 0.83
C GLN A 813 -93.65 -4.18 0.46
N ASN A 814 -92.56 -3.73 1.09
CA ASN A 814 -91.21 -4.25 0.88
C ASN A 814 -91.03 -5.61 1.57
N PHE A 815 -91.50 -5.74 2.81
CA PHE A 815 -91.39 -7.00 3.55
C PHE A 815 -92.17 -8.16 2.90
N MET A 816 -93.37 -7.90 2.37
CA MET A 816 -94.19 -8.92 1.69
C MET A 816 -93.65 -9.32 0.31
N GLN A 817 -92.68 -8.58 -0.23
CA GLN A 817 -91.97 -8.97 -1.46
C GLN A 817 -90.85 -9.98 -1.21
N LEU A 818 -90.45 -10.18 0.06
CA LEU A 818 -89.51 -11.24 0.40
C LEU A 818 -90.11 -12.60 0.04
N LYS A 819 -89.35 -13.42 -0.69
CA LYS A 819 -89.80 -14.73 -1.16
C LYS A 819 -89.05 -15.83 -0.41
N PRO A 820 -89.68 -16.48 0.58
CA PRO A 820 -89.16 -17.72 1.11
C PRO A 820 -89.22 -18.76 0.00
N LEU A 821 -88.07 -19.32 -0.32
CA LEU A 821 -87.90 -20.32 -1.36
C LEU A 821 -87.40 -21.62 -0.74
N THR A 822 -87.78 -22.72 -1.36
CA THR A 822 -87.06 -23.99 -1.18
C THR A 822 -86.08 -24.15 -2.34
N TYR A 823 -84.82 -24.44 -2.04
CA TYR A 823 -83.76 -24.57 -3.05
C TYR A 823 -82.76 -25.67 -2.66
N HIS A 824 -82.01 -26.17 -3.63
CA HIS A 824 -80.85 -27.03 -3.39
C HIS A 824 -79.60 -26.30 -3.86
N TYR A 825 -78.46 -26.60 -3.23
CA TYR A 825 -77.18 -26.16 -3.76
C TYR A 825 -76.84 -27.02 -4.97
N ASN A 826 -76.35 -26.42 -6.05
CA ASN A 826 -75.92 -27.15 -7.25
C ASN A 826 -74.71 -28.09 -6.98
N THR A 827 -74.03 -27.89 -5.85
CA THR A 827 -72.95 -28.75 -5.34
C THR A 827 -73.46 -29.88 -4.44
N ASP A 828 -74.71 -29.83 -3.96
CA ASP A 828 -75.27 -30.88 -3.12
C ASP A 828 -75.74 -32.06 -3.96
N LYS A 829 -74.93 -33.12 -3.95
CA LYS A 829 -75.24 -34.37 -4.66
C LYS A 829 -76.37 -35.17 -4.01
N ASN A 830 -76.78 -34.83 -2.79
CA ASN A 830 -77.87 -35.49 -2.08
C ASN A 830 -79.22 -34.78 -2.28
N ASN A 831 -79.27 -33.67 -3.03
CA ASN A 831 -80.47 -32.87 -3.34
C ASN A 831 -81.32 -32.53 -2.10
N GLN A 832 -80.69 -32.20 -0.98
CA GLN A 832 -81.41 -31.80 0.22
C GLN A 832 -82.01 -30.40 0.03
N SER A 833 -83.35 -30.33 0.06
CA SER A 833 -84.08 -29.07 0.02
C SER A 833 -83.80 -28.23 1.26
N GLN A 834 -83.26 -27.03 1.03
CA GLN A 834 -83.08 -25.99 2.03
C GLN A 834 -84.18 -24.95 1.89
N ILE A 835 -84.57 -24.32 2.99
CA ILE A 835 -85.53 -23.20 2.98
C ILE A 835 -84.76 -21.92 3.28
N GLY A 836 -84.97 -20.87 2.49
CA GLY A 836 -84.35 -19.58 2.73
C GLY A 836 -84.72 -18.53 1.69
N PHE A 837 -83.88 -17.51 1.57
CA PHE A 837 -83.99 -16.43 0.61
C PHE A 837 -82.76 -16.38 -0.29
N VAL A 838 -82.92 -15.84 -1.51
CA VAL A 838 -81.80 -15.50 -2.39
C VAL A 838 -81.23 -14.15 -1.95
N ALA A 839 -79.92 -14.08 -1.73
CA ALA A 839 -79.29 -12.89 -1.15
C ALA A 839 -79.48 -11.64 -2.02
N GLN A 840 -79.43 -11.76 -3.35
CA GLN A 840 -79.61 -10.66 -4.30
C GLN A 840 -81.04 -10.09 -4.26
N ASP A 841 -82.06 -10.95 -4.09
CA ASP A 841 -83.46 -10.53 -3.95
C ASP A 841 -83.66 -9.75 -2.63
N VAL A 842 -82.99 -10.20 -1.57
CA VAL A 842 -83.04 -9.52 -0.27
C VAL A 842 -82.27 -8.20 -0.30
N GLU A 843 -81.13 -8.13 -0.98
CA GLU A 843 -80.25 -6.94 -1.02
C GLU A 843 -81.01 -5.69 -1.49
N SER A 844 -81.91 -5.88 -2.47
CA SER A 844 -82.76 -4.80 -3.00
C SER A 844 -83.77 -4.24 -1.99
N ILE A 845 -84.04 -4.98 -0.90
CA ILE A 845 -85.07 -4.66 0.10
C ILE A 845 -84.43 -4.30 1.45
N TYR A 846 -83.51 -5.15 1.93
CA TYR A 846 -82.77 -5.02 3.19
C TYR A 846 -81.27 -5.23 2.95
N PRO A 847 -80.55 -4.24 2.38
CA PRO A 847 -79.14 -4.37 2.03
C PRO A 847 -78.25 -4.62 3.25
N GLU A 848 -78.58 -4.09 4.43
CA GLU A 848 -77.85 -4.34 5.68
C GLU A 848 -77.84 -5.81 6.13
N LEU A 849 -78.73 -6.66 5.59
CA LEU A 849 -78.72 -8.10 5.86
C LEU A 849 -77.85 -8.87 4.88
N VAL A 850 -77.37 -8.24 3.81
CA VAL A 850 -76.57 -8.89 2.77
C VAL A 850 -75.12 -8.44 2.85
N ASN A 851 -74.21 -9.41 2.87
CA ASN A 851 -72.77 -9.18 2.83
C ASN A 851 -72.21 -9.70 1.51
N TYR A 852 -71.52 -8.84 0.75
CA TYR A 852 -70.87 -9.22 -0.49
C TYR A 852 -69.39 -9.57 -0.24
N ASN A 853 -69.03 -10.83 -0.50
CA ASN A 853 -67.65 -11.29 -0.40
C ASN A 853 -66.94 -11.07 -1.74
N LYS A 854 -66.08 -10.04 -1.78
CA LYS A 854 -65.30 -9.66 -2.96
C LYS A 854 -64.27 -10.71 -3.40
N GLU A 855 -63.77 -11.54 -2.49
CA GLU A 855 -62.69 -12.49 -2.82
C GLU A 855 -63.19 -13.66 -3.67
N VAL A 856 -64.43 -14.10 -3.43
CA VAL A 856 -65.06 -15.22 -4.14
C VAL A 856 -66.21 -14.78 -5.04
N ASP A 857 -66.48 -13.47 -5.14
CA ASP A 857 -67.57 -12.88 -5.92
C ASP A 857 -68.94 -13.52 -5.64
N LEU A 858 -69.30 -13.59 -4.35
CA LEU A 858 -70.57 -14.19 -3.90
C LEU A 858 -71.23 -13.36 -2.80
N TYR A 859 -72.55 -13.34 -2.82
CA TYR A 859 -73.39 -12.68 -1.82
C TYR A 859 -73.79 -13.65 -0.71
N GLN A 860 -73.79 -13.16 0.52
CA GLN A 860 -74.09 -13.92 1.74
C GLN A 860 -75.17 -13.22 2.54
N LEU A 861 -76.02 -13.96 3.24
CA LEU A 861 -77.18 -13.40 3.95
C LEU A 861 -77.11 -13.62 5.46
N ASN A 862 -77.35 -12.56 6.23
CA ASN A 862 -77.46 -12.59 7.68
C ASN A 862 -78.89 -12.95 8.12
N TYR A 863 -79.19 -14.24 8.13
CA TYR A 863 -80.49 -14.75 8.54
C TYR A 863 -80.89 -14.36 9.98
N SER A 864 -79.91 -14.20 10.89
CA SER A 864 -80.19 -13.82 12.28
C SER A 864 -80.79 -12.41 12.42
N GLY A 865 -80.49 -11.50 11.49
CA GLY A 865 -81.03 -10.15 11.48
C GLY A 865 -82.52 -10.08 11.17
N PHE A 866 -83.08 -11.05 10.42
CA PHE A 866 -84.51 -11.08 10.11
C PHE A 866 -85.39 -11.28 11.34
N GLY A 867 -84.89 -11.93 12.40
CA GLY A 867 -85.62 -12.01 13.66
C GLY A 867 -85.88 -10.60 14.23
N VAL A 868 -84.89 -9.71 14.14
CA VAL A 868 -85.03 -8.31 14.57
C VAL A 868 -85.99 -7.54 13.65
N VAL A 869 -85.91 -7.76 12.33
CA VAL A 869 -86.85 -7.17 11.36
C VAL A 869 -88.28 -7.68 11.58
N ALA A 870 -88.47 -8.95 11.90
CA ALA A 870 -89.77 -9.55 12.18
C ALA A 870 -90.37 -9.01 13.50
N ILE A 871 -89.56 -8.78 14.52
CA ILE A 871 -90.02 -8.08 15.74
C ILE A 871 -90.53 -6.69 15.36
N LYS A 872 -89.81 -5.95 14.52
CA LYS A 872 -90.25 -4.65 14.02
C LYS A 872 -91.52 -4.76 13.18
N ALA A 873 -91.64 -5.78 12.33
CA ALA A 873 -92.86 -6.08 11.58
C ALA A 873 -94.05 -6.33 12.50
N ILE A 874 -93.90 -7.14 13.55
CA ILE A 874 -94.94 -7.40 14.55
C ILE A 874 -95.31 -6.13 15.32
N GLN A 875 -94.34 -5.28 15.65
CA GLN A 875 -94.61 -3.99 16.29
C GLN A 875 -95.48 -3.10 15.39
N GLU A 876 -95.16 -3.00 14.11
CA GLU A 876 -95.98 -2.26 13.15
C GLU A 876 -97.35 -2.94 12.91
N LEU A 877 -97.40 -4.28 12.86
CA LEU A 877 -98.65 -5.06 12.74
C LEU A 877 -99.57 -4.77 13.92
N LYS A 878 -99.03 -4.76 15.14
CA LYS A 878 -99.81 -4.52 16.36
C LYS A 878 -100.37 -3.09 16.40
N LYS A 879 -99.65 -2.11 15.84
CA LYS A 879 -100.18 -0.74 15.66
C LYS A 879 -101.37 -0.75 14.71
N GLU A 880 -101.27 -1.47 13.60
CA GLU A 880 -102.35 -1.59 12.61
C GLU A 880 -103.57 -2.35 13.16
N VAL A 881 -103.36 -3.49 13.85
CA VAL A 881 -104.42 -4.24 14.53
C VAL A 881 -105.09 -3.40 15.62
N LYS A 882 -104.33 -2.60 16.37
CA LYS A 882 -104.90 -1.67 17.35
C LYS A 882 -105.79 -0.65 16.66
N SER A 883 -105.34 -0.06 15.55
CA SER A 883 -106.13 0.85 14.73
C SER A 883 -107.43 0.20 14.23
N LEU A 884 -107.35 -1.02 13.70
CA LEU A 884 -108.51 -1.81 13.22
C LEU A 884 -109.47 -2.20 14.35
N SER A 885 -108.97 -2.47 15.56
CA SER A 885 -109.80 -2.73 16.74
C SER A 885 -110.56 -1.49 17.20
N GLU A 886 -109.88 -0.33 17.23
CA GLU A 886 -110.50 0.96 17.54
C GLU A 886 -111.59 1.31 16.50
N GLU A 887 -111.35 0.99 15.22
CA GLU A 887 -112.34 1.15 14.15
C GLU A 887 -113.52 0.17 14.28
N ASN A 888 -113.27 -1.10 14.62
CA ASN A 888 -114.33 -2.08 14.90
C ASN A 888 -115.19 -1.69 16.11
N ILE A 889 -114.59 -1.11 17.16
CA ILE A 889 -115.35 -0.57 18.30
C ILE A 889 -116.27 0.54 17.81
N LYS A 890 -115.78 1.49 17.00
CA LYS A 890 -116.61 2.54 16.40
C LYS A 890 -117.76 1.95 15.56
N LEU A 891 -117.47 0.97 14.70
CA LEU A 891 -118.48 0.32 13.85
C LEU A 891 -119.51 -0.46 14.65
N LYS A 892 -119.12 -1.18 15.71
CA LYS A 892 -120.07 -1.86 16.62
C LYS A 892 -120.95 -0.87 17.37
N THR A 893 -120.42 0.27 17.81
CA THR A 893 -121.22 1.34 18.42
C THR A 893 -122.21 1.92 17.41
N LEU A 894 -121.80 2.14 16.16
CA LEU A 894 -122.68 2.58 15.08
C LEU A 894 -123.80 1.56 14.79
N LEU A 895 -123.47 0.27 14.73
CA LEU A 895 -124.44 -0.80 14.50
C LEU A 895 -125.42 -0.96 15.69
N ALA A 896 -124.94 -0.82 16.93
CA ALA A 896 -125.81 -0.79 18.11
C ALA A 896 -126.77 0.40 18.07
N ASN A 897 -126.27 1.59 17.68
CA ASN A 897 -127.12 2.77 17.49
C ASN A 897 -128.15 2.58 16.37
N GLN A 898 -127.79 1.89 15.28
CA GLN A 898 -128.71 1.58 14.19
C GLN A 898 -129.78 0.56 14.61
N ASN A 899 -129.42 -0.47 15.37
CA ASN A 899 -130.38 -1.43 15.92
C ASN A 899 -131.33 -0.78 16.93
N GLN A 900 -130.83 0.15 17.75
CA GLN A 900 -131.66 0.96 18.64
C GLN A 900 -132.63 1.85 17.83
N ALA A 901 -132.14 2.53 16.78
CA ALA A 901 -132.97 3.34 15.90
C ALA A 901 -134.05 2.52 15.16
N SER A 902 -133.75 1.30 14.72
CA SER A 902 -134.76 0.38 14.14
C SER A 902 -135.78 -0.09 15.18
N THR A 903 -135.36 -0.30 16.44
CA THR A 903 -136.28 -0.66 17.53
C THR A 903 -137.20 0.52 17.86
N ASP A 904 -136.65 1.73 17.94
CA ASP A 904 -137.42 2.95 18.16
C ASP A 904 -138.40 3.22 17.00
N GLN A 905 -137.99 2.96 15.75
CA GLN A 905 -138.88 3.01 14.58
C GLN A 905 -139.99 1.95 14.65
N ALA A 906 -139.71 0.73 15.12
CA ALA A 906 -140.72 -0.31 15.30
C ALA A 906 -141.75 0.09 16.39
N VAL A 907 -141.31 0.74 17.47
CA VAL A 907 -142.20 1.29 18.51
C VAL A 907 -143.06 2.44 17.95
N VAL A 908 -142.49 3.35 17.17
CA VAL A 908 -143.23 4.43 16.51
C VAL A 908 -144.25 3.89 15.51
N LEU A 909 -143.89 2.86 14.75
CA LEU A 909 -144.79 2.23 13.79
C LEU A 909 -145.93 1.48 14.49
N GLN A 910 -145.65 0.79 15.60
CA GLN A 910 -146.69 0.17 16.43
C GLN A 910 -147.63 1.23 17.05
N THR A 911 -147.08 2.36 17.50
CA THR A 911 -147.88 3.48 18.03
C THR A 911 -148.73 4.17 16.96
N LEU A 912 -148.24 4.23 15.71
CA LEU A 912 -149.00 4.70 14.55
C LEU A 912 -150.09 3.71 14.14
N LEU A 913 -149.80 2.40 14.20
CA LEU A 913 -150.78 1.35 13.93
C LEU A 913 -151.92 1.40 14.94
N ASP A 914 -151.62 1.53 16.24
CA ASP A 914 -152.61 1.68 17.31
C ASP A 914 -153.44 2.98 17.13
N ARG A 915 -152.84 4.06 16.59
CA ARG A 915 -153.54 5.32 16.26
C ARG A 915 -154.43 5.22 15.02
N VAL A 916 -154.04 4.44 14.02
CA VAL A 916 -154.84 4.20 12.81
C VAL A 916 -156.02 3.28 13.12
N GLU A 917 -155.82 2.22 13.92
CA GLU A 917 -156.93 1.37 14.41
C GLU A 917 -157.93 2.16 15.28
N ALA A 918 -157.47 3.17 16.03
CA ALA A 918 -158.34 4.08 16.78
C ALA A 918 -159.10 5.08 15.89
N LEU A 919 -158.59 5.43 14.71
CA LEU A 919 -159.21 6.37 13.75
C LEU A 919 -160.20 5.69 12.79
N GLU A 920 -160.04 4.40 12.48
CA GLU A 920 -160.98 3.66 11.61
C GLU A 920 -162.34 3.35 12.28
N LYS A 921 -162.47 3.51 13.61
CA LYS A 921 -163.69 3.17 14.36
C LYS A 921 -164.70 4.30 14.57
N ASN A 922 -164.48 5.52 14.07
CA ASN A 922 -165.35 6.66 14.42
C ASN A 922 -165.79 7.51 13.20
N THR A 923 -166.84 7.07 12.50
CA THR A 923 -167.58 7.85 11.49
C THR A 923 -168.88 8.42 12.07
N SER A 924 -168.84 9.60 12.73
CA SER A 924 -169.96 10.56 12.84
C SER A 924 -169.57 11.78 13.70
N ASN A 925 -169.56 12.97 13.08
CA ASN A 925 -169.56 14.33 13.64
C ASN A 925 -168.66 14.66 14.85
N THR A 926 -167.40 15.05 14.59
CA THR A 926 -166.80 16.27 15.17
C THR A 926 -165.48 16.62 14.47
N HIS A 927 -165.18 17.93 14.38
CA HIS A 927 -163.91 18.46 13.88
C HIS A 927 -162.70 17.82 14.58
N VAL A 928 -161.77 17.27 13.80
CA VAL A 928 -160.40 16.99 14.29
C VAL A 928 -159.39 17.54 13.27
N LYS A 929 -158.70 18.61 13.69
CA LYS A 929 -157.40 18.99 13.15
C LYS A 929 -156.39 17.92 13.57
N LEU A 930 -155.65 17.35 12.64
CA LEU A 930 -154.37 16.72 12.94
C LEU A 930 -153.25 17.51 12.29
N VAL A 931 -152.39 17.98 13.18
CA VAL A 931 -151.25 18.88 13.01
C VAL A 931 -150.04 18.05 12.59
N LYS A 932 -149.16 18.67 11.80
CA LYS A 932 -147.80 18.20 11.50
C LYS A 932 -147.07 17.70 12.75
N ASN A 933 -146.54 16.49 12.67
CA ASN A 933 -145.09 16.24 12.67
C ASN A 933 -144.81 14.86 12.12
#